data_AF-A0A088EZL0-F1
#
_entry.id   AF-A0A088EZL0-F1
#
_cell.length_a   1.000
_cell.length_b   1.000
_cell.length_c   1.000
_cell.angle_alpha   90.00
_cell.angle_beta   90.00
_cell.angle_gamma   90.00
#
_symmetry.space_group_name_H-M   'P 1'
#
loop_
_entity.id
_entity.type
_entity.pdbx_description
1 polymer ?
#
loop_
_entity_poly.entity_id
_entity_poly.type
_entity_poly.pdbx_seq_one_letter_code
_entity_poly.pdbx_strand_id
1 'polypeptide(L)'
;MRVEVHQSICGEVNRAWGLLKTTLPDAKVAKNIAFRADLQDQTSGVMWSPAIRGFAEGSNFVIMKTFEDTSEEVRRGRKFSHVLIVSLKEIVEISDLEPIFGLLYSEIDKFSPLNPIYLDILCTENKSKSIVIEENGRIAKLLNGYINIQKYRNNIVWIGQDDFKTAINELWRRLTNIEKQNFQFGVVFNSDLNQREGINLFAAPDSVYSKFIKSNFFIVGKKDSHTPTDLLEKFIVGDMAIIKRVRDFENSIGAAEFSREDIKMISVGIETFEQVDSVSDLKKLNTLSHIVAKYSPSNKKGSQFKKRLLDRIIESTKDVGLGELNVLRNFKINSFEKSEELLSESLRNRMKKDIFSNNATLDILIFFFTSKRNENLIWWDLVIDQELRSYLENFTLLKVSVVFNWIVKFPMVIKYIDYELDKSENAQRLFIKKVTKSLKSEALESLLYLSKLNNWLKLYAILLSLKYSIKDALSLLLEIDKDHSHYAAIEIIFKKTKDHDVISIALENGDPRLIIISSRLCHINPSLLNDIDVANERWQNIWDGAINMGNQVETGFDNPEQTINKVYDVIINGGKIIESLLNKISSSRFANILYYENRSSLWSCLPDEIMDKFLMKTSSELLEKLSKNSTTPIPDDRVLLQHISNTGITDFLYYNRSNISSVVPLFERFPKLSDNYLKDYLMNYSGKLNQVESISLGRMVLKKRFTNSAYYINLRADKSNNWKYALMECHQLLDFKTKAGIAFSNIFSKDKKVNIASDEWWNALEDIVTEIYSNGVSLTTVWTKAGGKEADLIMNITPADLWSHLLKKLRRDQYKSIKTYKLLETIRKDYGDNGKFKTIYKLRKNYIKT
;
A
#
# COMPACT_ATOMS: atom_id res chain seq x y z
N MET A 1 -57.90 37.15 51.06
CA MET A 1 -56.88 37.21 52.13
C MET A 1 -57.25 38.32 53.08
N ARG A 2 -57.23 38.03 54.39
CA ARG A 2 -57.44 39.06 55.42
C ARG A 2 -56.08 39.60 55.83
N VAL A 3 -55.90 40.92 55.73
CA VAL A 3 -54.64 41.62 55.99
C VAL A 3 -54.83 42.53 57.19
N GLU A 4 -53.91 42.45 58.15
CA GLU A 4 -53.90 43.31 59.32
C GLU A 4 -53.03 44.54 59.04
N VAL A 5 -53.62 45.72 59.19
CA VAL A 5 -52.96 47.01 58.99
C VAL A 5 -52.88 47.73 60.34
N HIS A 6 -51.66 47.82 60.89
CA HIS A 6 -51.40 48.66 62.04
C HIS A 6 -51.24 50.12 61.59
N GLN A 7 -51.54 51.05 62.51
CA GLN A 7 -51.51 52.48 62.25
C GLN A 7 -50.60 53.16 63.26
N SER A 8 -49.92 54.23 62.83
CA SER A 8 -49.18 55.12 63.72
C SER A 8 -49.35 56.57 63.28
N ILE A 9 -49.47 57.46 64.26
CA ILE A 9 -49.46 58.90 64.05
C ILE A 9 -48.13 59.44 64.59
N CYS A 10 -47.41 60.20 63.78
CA CYS A 10 -46.11 60.79 64.13
C CYS A 10 -46.15 62.31 63.91
N GLY A 11 -45.50 63.07 64.78
CA GLY A 11 -45.54 64.54 64.75
C GLY A 11 -44.70 65.14 65.87
N GLU A 12 -44.98 66.40 66.22
CA GLU A 12 -44.28 67.06 67.33
C GLU A 12 -44.74 66.53 68.70
N VAL A 13 -43.80 66.05 69.50
CA VAL A 13 -43.95 65.66 70.91
C VAL A 13 -42.85 66.34 71.72
N ASN A 14 -43.21 67.10 72.76
CA ASN A 14 -42.24 67.81 73.61
C ASN A 14 -41.22 68.66 72.81
N ARG A 15 -41.70 69.37 71.77
CA ARG A 15 -40.90 70.22 70.86
C ARG A 15 -39.89 69.46 69.97
N ALA A 16 -39.92 68.13 69.95
CA ALA A 16 -39.13 67.26 69.08
C ALA A 16 -40.04 66.39 68.20
N TRP A 17 -39.50 65.81 67.13
CA TRP A 17 -40.25 64.84 66.32
C TRP A 17 -40.36 63.49 67.06
N GLY A 18 -41.54 62.87 67.05
CA GLY A 18 -41.74 61.58 67.71
C GLY A 18 -43.04 60.87 67.34
N LEU A 19 -43.20 59.68 67.93
CA LEU A 19 -44.42 58.88 67.84
C LEU A 19 -45.48 59.44 68.80
N LEU A 20 -46.67 59.77 68.27
CA LEU A 20 -47.82 60.25 69.06
C LEU A 20 -48.70 59.10 69.51
N LYS A 21 -49.09 58.22 68.58
CA LYS A 21 -49.96 57.05 68.82
C LYS A 21 -49.55 55.90 67.90
N THR A 22 -49.73 54.66 68.34
CA THR A 22 -49.53 53.47 67.51
C THR A 22 -50.47 52.35 67.92
N THR A 23 -50.85 51.50 66.96
CA THR A 23 -51.52 50.22 67.22
C THR A 23 -50.58 49.03 67.04
N LEU A 24 -49.30 49.27 66.72
CA LEU A 24 -48.30 48.22 66.61
C LEU A 24 -47.91 47.73 68.01
N PRO A 25 -47.97 46.42 68.30
CA PRO A 25 -47.66 45.89 69.63
C PRO A 25 -46.24 46.20 70.11
N ASP A 26 -45.26 46.20 69.18
CA ASP A 26 -43.88 46.55 69.49
C ASP A 26 -43.64 48.07 69.40
N ALA A 27 -43.67 48.72 70.57
CA ALA A 27 -43.43 50.16 70.68
C ALA A 27 -42.01 50.59 70.25
N LYS A 28 -41.01 49.71 70.28
CA LYS A 28 -39.64 50.05 69.85
C LYS A 28 -39.57 50.11 68.33
N VAL A 29 -40.18 49.15 67.64
CA VAL A 29 -40.33 49.16 66.18
C VAL A 29 -41.15 50.37 65.74
N ALA A 30 -42.26 50.66 66.42
CA ALA A 30 -43.07 51.84 66.11
C ALA A 30 -42.29 53.17 66.25
N LYS A 31 -41.44 53.30 67.28
CA LYS A 31 -40.56 54.47 67.44
C LYS A 31 -39.50 54.58 66.34
N ASN A 32 -38.90 53.46 65.91
CA ASN A 32 -37.96 53.45 64.80
C ASN A 32 -38.62 53.85 63.48
N ILE A 33 -39.82 53.31 63.20
CA ILE A 33 -40.64 53.70 62.05
C ILE A 33 -40.98 55.19 62.11
N ALA A 34 -41.38 55.70 63.28
CA ALA A 34 -41.68 57.11 63.48
C ALA A 34 -40.48 58.01 63.14
N PHE A 35 -39.27 57.64 63.56
CA PHE A 35 -38.05 58.39 63.22
C PHE A 35 -37.83 58.47 61.70
N ARG A 36 -38.03 57.36 60.97
CA ARG A 36 -37.94 57.33 59.51
C ARG A 36 -39.12 58.01 58.80
N ALA A 37 -40.23 58.24 59.51
CA ALA A 37 -41.40 58.94 59.01
C ALA A 37 -41.28 60.48 59.09
N ASP A 38 -40.18 61.02 59.61
CA ASP A 38 -39.84 62.43 59.49
C ASP A 38 -39.49 62.78 58.03
N LEU A 39 -39.75 64.01 57.60
CA LEU A 39 -39.36 64.51 56.28
C LEU A 39 -38.50 65.75 56.47
N GLN A 40 -37.19 65.53 56.62
CA GLN A 40 -36.22 66.59 56.95
C GLN A 40 -35.70 67.35 55.72
N ASP A 41 -35.84 66.78 54.51
CA ASP A 41 -35.15 67.22 53.28
C ASP A 41 -35.87 68.30 52.45
N GLN A 42 -36.82 69.06 53.02
CA GLN A 42 -37.46 70.14 52.26
C GLN A 42 -36.53 71.35 52.10
N THR A 43 -36.17 71.68 50.86
CA THR A 43 -35.51 72.96 50.54
C THR A 43 -36.48 74.11 50.80
N SER A 44 -36.04 75.11 51.57
CA SER A 44 -36.82 76.29 51.95
C SER A 44 -37.48 76.94 50.72
N GLY A 45 -38.81 77.11 50.76
CA GLY A 45 -39.57 77.82 49.72
C GLY A 45 -40.24 76.94 48.64
N VAL A 46 -40.08 75.61 48.68
CA VAL A 46 -40.80 74.71 47.75
C VAL A 46 -42.05 74.14 48.41
N MET A 47 -43.21 74.64 48.01
CA MET A 47 -44.51 74.09 48.44
C MET A 47 -44.73 72.71 47.81
N TRP A 48 -45.05 71.71 48.64
CA TRP A 48 -45.36 70.34 48.21
C TRP A 48 -46.58 69.87 48.99
N SER A 49 -47.64 69.45 48.30
CA SER A 49 -48.82 68.85 48.96
C SER A 49 -48.43 67.57 49.70
N PRO A 50 -49.29 67.02 50.58
CA PRO A 50 -48.93 65.92 51.46
C PRO A 50 -48.25 64.76 50.71
N ALA A 51 -47.02 64.42 51.13
CA ALA A 51 -46.17 63.47 50.43
C ALA A 51 -46.53 62.04 50.82
N ILE A 52 -46.81 61.20 49.82
CA ILE A 52 -46.96 59.76 49.99
C ILE A 52 -45.58 59.12 49.89
N ARG A 53 -45.20 58.32 50.89
CA ARG A 53 -43.93 57.58 50.94
C ARG A 53 -44.17 56.14 51.36
N GLY A 54 -43.31 55.23 50.92
CA GLY A 54 -43.35 53.86 51.39
C GLY A 54 -42.02 53.13 51.20
N PHE A 55 -41.70 52.23 52.12
CA PHE A 55 -40.47 51.45 52.16
C PHE A 55 -40.59 50.29 53.15
N ALA A 56 -39.70 49.30 53.03
CA ALA A 56 -39.56 48.23 54.01
C ALA A 56 -38.74 48.66 55.24
N GLU A 57 -39.20 48.28 56.44
CA GLU A 57 -38.52 48.43 57.73
C GLU A 57 -38.62 47.10 58.50
N GLY A 58 -37.51 46.37 58.57
CA GLY A 58 -37.48 45.04 59.18
C GLY A 58 -38.44 44.07 58.49
N SER A 59 -39.36 43.47 59.23
CA SER A 59 -40.39 42.56 58.71
C SER A 59 -41.67 43.25 58.24
N ASN A 60 -41.70 44.59 58.20
CA ASN A 60 -42.88 45.37 57.87
C ASN A 60 -42.65 46.22 56.62
N PHE A 61 -43.72 46.47 55.87
CA PHE A 61 -43.76 47.50 54.85
C PHE A 61 -44.59 48.67 55.36
N VAL A 62 -44.01 49.86 55.25
CA VAL A 62 -44.55 51.08 55.82
C VAL A 62 -45.03 51.95 54.67
N ILE A 63 -46.27 52.42 54.73
CA ILE A 63 -46.84 53.38 53.79
C ILE A 63 -47.33 54.57 54.60
N MET A 64 -46.92 55.78 54.25
CA MET A 64 -47.24 56.97 55.03
C MET A 64 -47.62 58.15 54.15
N LYS A 65 -48.43 59.04 54.71
CA LYS A 65 -48.75 60.34 54.13
C LYS A 65 -48.33 61.42 55.10
N THR A 66 -47.43 62.29 54.65
CA THR A 66 -46.81 63.34 55.46
C THR A 66 -47.32 64.71 55.04
N PHE A 67 -47.90 65.42 55.99
CA PHE A 67 -48.48 66.75 55.87
C PHE A 67 -47.53 67.79 56.48
N GLU A 68 -47.67 69.04 56.04
CA GLU A 68 -47.13 70.17 56.80
C GLU A 68 -48.08 70.52 57.93
N ASP A 69 -47.57 70.53 59.16
CA ASP A 69 -48.38 70.80 60.34
C ASP A 69 -48.41 72.31 60.59
N THR A 70 -49.52 72.93 60.21
CA THR A 70 -49.77 74.37 60.34
C THR A 70 -50.56 74.71 61.61
N SER A 71 -50.73 73.76 62.54
CA SER A 71 -51.45 74.01 63.79
C SER A 71 -50.73 75.04 64.64
N GLU A 72 -51.46 75.93 65.33
CA GLU A 72 -50.86 77.04 66.10
C GLU A 72 -49.91 76.56 67.22
N GLU A 73 -50.18 75.39 67.80
CA GLU A 73 -49.36 74.80 68.85
C GLU A 73 -48.05 74.14 68.36
N VAL A 74 -47.83 74.08 67.05
CA VAL A 74 -46.67 73.40 66.45
C VAL A 74 -45.74 74.41 65.78
N ARG A 75 -44.43 74.22 65.94
CA ARG A 75 -43.43 75.10 65.32
C ARG A 75 -43.57 75.09 63.79
N ARG A 76 -43.45 76.26 63.16
CA ARG A 76 -43.45 76.38 61.68
C ARG A 76 -42.42 75.44 61.05
N GLY A 77 -42.81 74.78 59.95
CA GLY A 77 -41.98 73.83 59.22
C GLY A 77 -42.05 72.38 59.73
N ARG A 78 -42.76 72.12 60.83
CA ARG A 78 -42.98 70.75 61.32
C ARG A 78 -43.94 69.98 60.42
N LYS A 79 -43.85 68.66 60.53
CA LYS A 79 -44.64 67.72 59.75
C LYS A 79 -45.60 66.96 60.65
N PHE A 80 -46.56 66.31 60.01
CA PHE A 80 -47.45 65.31 60.62
C PHE A 80 -47.50 64.12 59.68
N SER A 81 -47.34 62.90 60.17
CA SER A 81 -47.37 61.69 59.34
C SER A 81 -48.41 60.71 59.88
N HIS A 82 -49.37 60.33 59.04
CA HIS A 82 -50.16 59.11 59.24
C HIS A 82 -49.46 57.94 58.54
N VAL A 83 -49.18 56.89 59.30
CA VAL A 83 -48.36 55.75 58.89
C VAL A 83 -49.18 54.46 59.01
N LEU A 84 -49.30 53.74 57.91
CA LEU A 84 -49.85 52.39 57.81
C LEU A 84 -48.68 51.40 57.79
N ILE A 85 -48.80 50.33 58.58
CA ILE A 85 -47.76 49.33 58.79
C ILE A 85 -48.39 47.97 58.52
N VAL A 86 -47.88 47.27 57.50
CA VAL A 86 -48.37 45.95 57.08
C VAL A 86 -47.21 44.97 57.11
N SER A 87 -47.46 43.71 57.46
CA SER A 87 -46.45 42.65 57.38
C SER A 87 -45.89 42.56 55.96
N LEU A 88 -44.57 42.50 55.82
CA LEU A 88 -43.91 42.38 54.51
C LEU A 88 -44.32 41.09 53.78
N LYS A 89 -44.62 40.02 54.53
CA LYS A 89 -45.11 38.75 53.95
C LYS A 89 -46.52 38.89 53.38
N GLU A 90 -47.32 39.80 53.92
CA GLU A 90 -48.72 39.97 53.52
C GLU A 90 -48.85 40.96 52.38
N ILE A 91 -48.15 42.10 52.47
CA ILE A 91 -48.23 43.18 51.49
C ILE A 91 -47.79 42.74 50.09
N VAL A 92 -46.78 41.86 49.98
CA VAL A 92 -46.21 41.44 48.68
C VAL A 92 -47.18 40.58 47.87
N GLU A 93 -48.10 39.87 48.54
CA GLU A 93 -49.16 39.08 47.93
C GLU A 93 -50.31 39.96 47.43
N ILE A 94 -50.36 41.23 47.85
CA ILE A 94 -51.35 42.20 47.39
C ILE A 94 -50.87 42.76 46.04
N SER A 95 -51.72 42.64 45.03
CA SER A 95 -51.46 43.20 43.70
C SER A 95 -51.82 44.69 43.61
N ASP A 96 -52.80 45.16 44.38
CA ASP A 96 -53.34 46.52 44.30
C ASP A 96 -53.20 47.27 45.63
N LEU A 97 -52.44 48.37 45.66
CA LEU A 97 -52.24 49.19 46.84
C LEU A 97 -53.37 50.21 47.08
N GLU A 98 -54.28 50.42 46.12
CA GLU A 98 -55.38 51.39 46.27
C GLU A 98 -56.23 51.21 47.53
N PRO A 99 -56.65 49.99 47.93
CA PRO A 99 -57.37 49.79 49.19
C PRO A 99 -56.58 50.25 50.42
N ILE A 100 -55.25 50.13 50.39
CA ILE A 100 -54.37 50.57 51.49
C ILE A 100 -54.17 52.08 51.43
N PHE A 101 -53.98 52.67 50.25
CA PHE A 101 -53.92 54.11 50.09
C PHE A 101 -55.21 54.80 50.56
N GLY A 102 -56.36 54.14 50.40
CA GLY A 102 -57.65 54.61 50.92
C GLY A 102 -57.74 54.72 52.45
N LEU A 103 -56.83 54.08 53.20
CA LEU A 103 -56.77 54.18 54.65
C LEU A 103 -55.93 55.37 55.15
N LEU A 104 -55.12 55.99 54.28
CA LEU A 104 -54.34 57.18 54.64
C LEU A 104 -55.29 58.36 54.86
N TYR A 105 -54.95 59.24 55.79
CA TYR A 105 -55.81 60.39 56.07
C TYR A 105 -55.89 61.35 54.88
N SER A 106 -57.04 61.98 54.70
CA SER A 106 -57.21 63.08 53.74
C SER A 106 -56.56 64.38 54.25
N GLU A 107 -56.62 64.62 55.57
CA GLU A 107 -56.15 65.81 56.28
C GLU A 107 -55.50 65.46 57.64
N ILE A 108 -54.99 66.47 58.37
CA ILE A 108 -54.36 66.25 59.68
C ILE A 108 -55.44 65.94 60.73
N ASP A 109 -55.35 64.78 61.38
CA ASP A 109 -56.15 64.44 62.55
C ASP A 109 -55.25 63.80 63.63
N LYS A 110 -54.83 64.61 64.62
CA LYS A 110 -54.00 64.15 65.75
C LYS A 110 -54.81 63.39 66.80
N PHE A 111 -56.13 63.62 66.85
CA PHE A 111 -56.97 63.17 67.95
C PHE A 111 -57.71 61.88 67.65
N SER A 112 -57.76 61.46 66.38
CA SER A 112 -58.33 60.19 65.95
C SER A 112 -57.95 59.02 66.86
N PRO A 113 -58.92 58.18 67.28
CA PRO A 113 -58.62 56.90 67.92
C PRO A 113 -58.05 55.94 66.88
N LEU A 114 -56.92 55.30 67.21
CA LEU A 114 -56.33 54.29 66.33
C LEU A 114 -56.71 52.88 66.81
N ASN A 115 -57.20 52.06 65.88
CA ASN A 115 -57.36 50.61 66.04
C ASN A 115 -56.68 49.89 64.86
N PRO A 116 -56.17 48.66 65.01
CA PRO A 116 -55.79 47.85 63.86
C PRO A 116 -56.96 47.72 62.88
N ILE A 117 -56.68 47.86 61.58
CA ILE A 117 -57.68 47.74 60.52
C ILE A 117 -57.50 46.38 59.85
N TYR A 118 -58.58 45.62 59.72
CA TYR A 118 -58.56 44.36 58.99
C TYR A 118 -59.20 44.56 57.62
N LEU A 119 -58.44 44.30 56.55
CA LEU A 119 -58.91 44.37 55.18
C LEU A 119 -59.08 42.97 54.58
N ASP A 120 -60.28 42.67 54.10
CA ASP A 120 -60.52 41.49 53.28
C ASP A 120 -60.23 41.85 51.82
N ILE A 121 -59.01 41.53 51.38
CA ILE A 121 -58.57 41.78 50.01
C ILE A 121 -58.82 40.50 49.21
N LEU A 122 -59.61 40.62 48.15
CA LEU A 122 -59.76 39.53 47.18
C LEU A 122 -58.40 39.28 46.53
N CYS A 123 -57.81 38.11 46.78
CA CYS A 123 -56.68 37.60 46.01
C CYS A 123 -57.23 37.15 44.65
N THR A 124 -57.69 38.08 43.82
CA THR A 124 -58.08 37.75 42.47
C THR A 124 -56.84 37.69 41.61
N GLU A 125 -56.61 36.51 41.03
CA GLU A 125 -55.78 36.36 39.84
C GLU A 125 -56.23 37.39 38.79
N ASN A 126 -55.43 38.44 38.60
CA ASN A 126 -55.34 39.31 37.43
C ASN A 126 -56.57 39.39 36.50
N LYS A 127 -57.72 39.82 37.04
CA LYS A 127 -58.90 40.23 36.25
C LYS A 127 -59.49 41.58 36.69
N SER A 128 -58.74 42.38 37.46
CA SER A 128 -59.04 43.80 37.58
C SER A 128 -58.55 44.49 36.30
N LYS A 129 -59.37 45.37 35.71
CA LYS A 129 -58.99 46.19 34.55
C LYS A 129 -57.73 46.98 34.90
N SER A 130 -56.55 46.47 34.52
CA SER A 130 -55.38 47.33 34.34
C SER A 130 -55.83 48.46 33.43
N ILE A 131 -55.43 49.69 33.75
CA ILE A 131 -55.55 50.78 32.80
C ILE A 131 -54.94 50.26 31.49
N VAL A 132 -55.67 50.39 30.39
CA VAL A 132 -55.14 50.08 29.07
C VAL A 132 -54.00 51.08 28.86
N ILE A 133 -52.76 50.66 29.10
CA ILE A 133 -51.59 51.56 29.09
C ILE A 133 -51.39 52.21 27.71
N GLU A 134 -51.99 51.66 26.66
CA GLU A 134 -52.03 52.29 25.33
C GLU A 134 -52.58 53.74 25.37
N GLU A 135 -53.33 54.12 26.42
CA GLU A 135 -53.87 55.48 26.58
C GLU A 135 -53.07 56.39 27.54
N ASN A 136 -52.08 55.87 28.28
CA ASN A 136 -51.25 56.67 29.20
C ASN A 136 -49.74 56.48 28.98
N GLY A 137 -49.22 57.19 27.97
CA GLY A 137 -47.81 57.14 27.58
C GLY A 137 -46.82 57.55 28.69
N ARG A 138 -47.26 58.29 29.71
CA ARG A 138 -46.41 58.68 30.84
C ARG A 138 -46.15 57.51 31.80
N ILE A 139 -47.15 56.65 32.03
CA ILE A 139 -46.98 55.39 32.77
C ILE A 139 -46.12 54.42 31.96
N ALA A 140 -46.31 54.34 30.64
CA ALA A 140 -45.42 53.55 29.78
C ALA A 140 -43.95 54.02 29.88
N LYS A 141 -43.71 55.34 29.99
CA LYS A 141 -42.37 55.90 30.22
C LYS A 141 -41.80 55.42 31.56
N LEU A 142 -42.58 55.42 32.63
CA LEU A 142 -42.18 54.87 33.92
C LEU A 142 -41.75 53.40 33.81
N LEU A 143 -42.53 52.57 33.12
CA LEU A 143 -42.22 51.15 32.95
C LEU A 143 -40.97 50.90 32.12
N ASN A 144 -40.70 51.72 31.10
CA ASN A 144 -39.43 51.71 30.37
C ASN A 144 -38.25 52.00 31.31
N GLY A 145 -38.39 53.01 32.17
CA GLY A 145 -37.40 53.33 33.19
C GLY A 145 -37.13 52.17 34.14
N TYR A 146 -38.20 51.47 34.53
CA TYR A 146 -38.14 50.29 35.36
C TYR A 146 -37.44 49.09 34.68
N ILE A 147 -37.74 48.80 33.41
CA ILE A 147 -37.07 47.71 32.67
C ILE A 147 -35.56 47.96 32.56
N ASN A 148 -35.16 49.23 32.53
CA ASN A 148 -33.78 49.67 32.41
C ASN A 148 -33.19 50.19 33.74
N ILE A 149 -33.82 49.89 34.88
CA ILE A 149 -33.58 50.57 36.17
C ILE A 149 -32.11 50.49 36.66
N GLN A 150 -31.42 49.40 36.34
CA GLN A 150 -30.00 49.20 36.66
C GLN A 150 -29.09 50.23 35.95
N LYS A 151 -29.45 50.67 34.73
CA LYS A 151 -28.70 51.72 34.01
C LYS A 151 -28.84 53.07 34.69
N TYR A 152 -29.89 53.26 35.49
CA TYR A 152 -30.27 54.53 36.11
C TYR A 152 -30.07 54.53 37.62
N ARG A 153 -29.06 53.78 38.10
CA ARG A 153 -28.70 53.66 39.53
C ARG A 153 -29.88 53.29 40.41
N ASN A 154 -30.81 52.50 39.88
CA ASN A 154 -32.03 52.08 40.58
C ASN A 154 -33.03 53.20 40.95
N ASN A 155 -32.94 54.36 40.31
CA ASN A 155 -33.77 55.53 40.63
C ASN A 155 -34.59 56.01 39.43
N ILE A 156 -35.91 56.14 39.66
CA ILE A 156 -36.86 56.79 38.74
C ILE A 156 -37.43 58.02 39.42
N VAL A 157 -37.38 59.16 38.74
CA VAL A 157 -37.88 60.45 39.23
C VAL A 157 -39.12 60.86 38.45
N TRP A 158 -40.27 60.90 39.13
CA TRP A 158 -41.55 61.36 38.62
C TRP A 158 -41.72 62.87 38.87
N ILE A 159 -41.95 63.67 37.82
CA ILE A 159 -41.99 65.13 37.97
C ILE A 159 -43.41 65.63 38.30
N GLY A 160 -43.55 66.33 39.43
CA GLY A 160 -44.84 66.75 39.99
C GLY A 160 -45.54 65.67 40.82
N GLN A 161 -46.74 65.97 41.31
CA GLN A 161 -47.56 65.03 42.10
C GLN A 161 -48.69 64.39 41.30
N ASP A 162 -49.03 64.98 40.15
CA ASP A 162 -50.11 64.52 39.28
C ASP A 162 -49.90 63.04 38.94
N ASP A 163 -50.92 62.23 39.20
CA ASP A 163 -50.95 60.77 39.01
C ASP A 163 -49.83 59.96 39.71
N PHE A 164 -49.08 60.54 40.66
CA PHE A 164 -47.98 59.84 41.32
C PHE A 164 -48.45 58.61 42.11
N LYS A 165 -49.60 58.70 42.79
CA LYS A 165 -50.22 57.56 43.47
C LYS A 165 -50.56 56.44 42.48
N THR A 166 -51.15 56.80 41.35
CA THR A 166 -51.47 55.88 40.25
C THR A 166 -50.20 55.23 39.70
N ALA A 167 -49.13 56.01 39.51
CA ALA A 167 -47.83 55.54 39.04
C ALA A 167 -47.20 54.51 40.01
N ILE A 168 -47.26 54.77 41.32
CA ILE A 168 -46.81 53.81 42.35
C ILE A 168 -47.61 52.51 42.23
N ASN A 169 -48.93 52.59 42.16
CA ASN A 169 -49.79 51.42 42.09
C ASN A 169 -49.57 50.59 40.80
N GLU A 170 -49.44 51.27 39.66
CA GLU A 170 -49.23 50.60 38.37
C GLU A 170 -47.83 49.96 38.26
N LEU A 171 -46.81 50.54 38.87
CA LEU A 171 -45.51 49.88 39.00
C LEU A 171 -45.61 48.69 39.95
N TRP A 172 -46.23 48.85 41.13
CA TRP A 172 -46.39 47.80 42.14
C TRP A 172 -47.08 46.55 41.59
N ARG A 173 -48.17 46.72 40.82
CA ARG A 173 -48.90 45.63 40.15
C ARG A 173 -48.02 44.76 39.25
N ARG A 174 -46.93 45.34 38.73
CA ARG A 174 -45.99 44.70 37.80
C ARG A 174 -44.72 44.21 38.46
N LEU A 175 -44.47 44.53 39.72
CA LEU A 175 -43.32 44.01 40.45
C LEU A 175 -43.56 42.54 40.84
N THR A 176 -42.52 41.71 40.74
CA THR A 176 -42.49 40.39 41.36
C THR A 176 -42.53 40.50 42.88
N ASN A 177 -42.87 39.43 43.60
CA ASN A 177 -42.91 39.45 45.07
C ASN A 177 -41.55 39.84 45.68
N ILE A 178 -40.43 39.47 45.04
CA ILE A 178 -39.08 39.86 45.47
C ILE A 178 -38.83 41.35 45.22
N GLU A 179 -39.24 41.87 44.07
CA GLU A 179 -39.10 43.30 43.73
C GLU A 179 -39.95 44.18 44.65
N LYS A 180 -41.16 43.75 45.02
CA LYS A 180 -42.04 44.45 45.97
C LYS A 180 -41.40 44.60 47.35
N GLN A 181 -40.63 43.62 47.83
CA GLN A 181 -39.94 43.69 49.12
C GLN A 181 -38.92 44.83 49.19
N ASN A 182 -38.31 45.14 48.05
CA ASN A 182 -37.26 46.15 47.92
C ASN A 182 -37.75 47.41 47.20
N PHE A 183 -39.07 47.59 47.08
CA PHE A 183 -39.64 48.77 46.43
C PHE A 183 -39.76 49.93 47.41
N GLN A 184 -39.22 51.08 47.01
CA GLN A 184 -39.32 52.31 47.75
C GLN A 184 -39.97 53.38 46.88
N PHE A 185 -40.90 54.14 47.47
CA PHE A 185 -41.44 55.33 46.84
C PHE A 185 -41.49 56.51 47.81
N GLY A 186 -41.44 57.73 47.27
CA GLY A 186 -41.50 58.91 48.11
C GLY A 186 -41.32 60.22 47.37
N VAL A 187 -40.83 61.23 48.08
CA VAL A 187 -40.50 62.54 47.51
C VAL A 187 -39.01 62.82 47.62
N VAL A 188 -38.45 63.51 46.63
CA VAL A 188 -37.07 63.98 46.60
C VAL A 188 -37.00 65.44 46.13
N PHE A 189 -36.11 66.24 46.73
CA PHE A 189 -35.95 67.67 46.43
C PHE A 189 -34.59 68.02 45.78
N ASN A 190 -33.65 67.08 45.76
CA ASN A 190 -32.31 67.25 45.18
C ASN A 190 -31.76 65.96 44.58
N SER A 191 -30.76 66.04 43.72
CA SER A 191 -30.17 64.88 43.03
C SER A 191 -29.10 64.12 43.82
N ASP A 192 -28.78 64.55 45.04
CA ASP A 192 -27.79 63.94 45.94
C ASP A 192 -28.30 62.66 46.64
N LEU A 193 -28.98 61.79 45.90
CA LEU A 193 -29.36 60.47 46.39
C LEU A 193 -28.19 59.51 46.20
N ASN A 194 -27.66 59.00 47.31
CA ASN A 194 -26.75 57.85 47.28
C ASN A 194 -27.45 56.65 46.61
N GLN A 195 -26.67 55.77 46.00
CA GLN A 195 -27.19 54.54 45.40
C GLN A 195 -27.93 53.74 46.48
N ARG A 196 -29.26 53.66 46.35
CA ARG A 196 -30.11 52.84 47.21
C ARG A 196 -30.27 51.47 46.55
N GLU A 197 -30.23 50.43 47.36
CA GLU A 197 -30.60 49.08 46.93
C GLU A 197 -32.12 49.04 46.62
N GLY A 198 -32.54 48.10 45.76
CA GLY A 198 -33.95 47.95 45.40
C GLY A 198 -34.43 48.81 44.23
N ILE A 199 -35.73 49.06 44.14
CA ILE A 199 -36.37 49.85 43.07
C ILE A 199 -36.91 51.13 43.70
N ASN A 200 -36.46 52.29 43.24
CA ASN A 200 -36.83 53.57 43.84
C ASN A 200 -37.64 54.44 42.86
N LEU A 201 -38.84 54.84 43.28
CA LEU A 201 -39.72 55.75 42.56
C LEU A 201 -39.99 57.01 43.39
N PHE A 202 -39.33 58.13 43.05
CA PHE A 202 -39.48 59.38 43.80
C PHE A 202 -40.19 60.45 42.98
N ALA A 203 -41.16 61.12 43.58
CA ALA A 203 -41.72 62.34 43.04
C ALA A 203 -40.80 63.53 43.34
N ALA A 204 -40.63 64.43 42.38
CA ALA A 204 -39.88 65.67 42.57
C ALA A 204 -40.69 66.89 42.10
N PRO A 205 -40.63 68.04 42.81
CA PRO A 205 -41.25 69.27 42.36
C PRO A 205 -40.77 69.72 40.98
N ASP A 206 -41.70 70.28 40.19
CA ASP A 206 -41.38 70.86 38.88
C ASP A 206 -40.27 71.92 38.97
N SER A 207 -40.25 72.68 40.07
CA SER A 207 -39.26 73.73 40.33
C SER A 207 -37.83 73.22 40.48
N VAL A 208 -37.64 71.92 40.77
CA VAL A 208 -36.31 71.30 40.91
C VAL A 208 -35.95 70.36 39.78
N TYR A 209 -36.76 70.28 38.72
CA TYR A 209 -36.53 69.43 37.54
C TYR A 209 -35.10 69.54 36.99
N SER A 210 -34.57 70.76 36.86
CA SER A 210 -33.24 71.04 36.31
C SER A 210 -32.10 70.39 37.10
N LYS A 211 -32.30 70.11 38.41
CA LYS A 211 -31.30 69.45 39.27
C LYS A 211 -31.11 67.97 38.93
N PHE A 212 -32.11 67.33 38.34
CA PHE A 212 -32.10 65.90 38.04
C PHE A 212 -31.57 65.57 36.64
N ILE A 213 -31.53 66.54 35.71
CA ILE A 213 -31.10 66.31 34.32
C ILE A 213 -29.70 65.67 34.24
N LYS A 214 -28.81 65.95 35.20
CA LYS A 214 -27.43 65.42 35.26
C LYS A 214 -27.23 64.28 36.28
N SER A 215 -28.29 63.78 36.91
CA SER A 215 -28.17 62.84 38.04
C SER A 215 -27.98 61.37 37.65
N ASN A 216 -27.98 61.05 36.35
CA ASN A 216 -28.04 59.68 35.82
C ASN A 216 -29.27 58.88 36.29
N PHE A 217 -30.33 59.55 36.77
CA PHE A 217 -31.60 58.90 37.11
C PHE A 217 -32.52 58.89 35.89
N PHE A 218 -33.49 57.97 35.90
CA PHE A 218 -34.51 57.96 34.86
C PHE A 218 -35.58 58.99 35.19
N ILE A 219 -35.77 60.00 34.35
CA ILE A 219 -36.73 61.07 34.60
C ILE A 219 -38.02 60.80 33.80
N VAL A 220 -39.17 60.94 34.48
CA VAL A 220 -40.52 60.89 33.90
C VAL A 220 -41.17 62.27 34.03
N GLY A 221 -40.98 63.10 33.00
CA GLY A 221 -41.57 64.43 32.89
C GLY A 221 -43.09 64.42 32.78
N LYS A 222 -43.73 65.58 33.00
CA LYS A 222 -45.20 65.72 32.95
C LYS A 222 -45.81 65.46 31.57
N LYS A 223 -45.09 65.81 30.52
CA LYS A 223 -45.52 65.65 29.12
C LYS A 223 -44.82 64.46 28.43
N ASP A 224 -44.07 63.68 29.18
CA ASP A 224 -43.35 62.54 28.61
C ASP A 224 -44.34 61.46 28.22
N SER A 225 -44.06 60.84 27.08
CA SER A 225 -44.78 59.69 26.57
C SER A 225 -43.78 58.68 26.03
N HIS A 226 -44.09 57.40 26.14
CA HIS A 226 -43.28 56.32 25.59
C HIS A 226 -44.21 55.27 24.97
N THR A 227 -43.85 54.79 23.78
CA THR A 227 -44.53 53.67 23.14
C THR A 227 -43.68 52.43 23.34
N PRO A 228 -44.19 51.39 24.03
CA PRO A 228 -43.52 50.11 24.16
C PRO A 228 -43.04 49.54 22.82
N THR A 229 -41.75 49.23 22.70
CA THR A 229 -41.16 48.78 21.42
C THR A 229 -40.79 47.30 21.43
N ASP A 230 -40.08 46.84 22.46
CA ASP A 230 -39.62 45.45 22.55
C ASP A 230 -40.68 44.51 23.17
N LEU A 231 -40.51 43.20 22.96
CA LEU A 231 -41.48 42.18 23.40
C LEU A 231 -41.66 42.19 24.92
N LEU A 232 -40.57 42.32 25.67
CA LEU A 232 -40.58 42.29 27.14
C LEU A 232 -41.31 43.51 27.70
N GLU A 233 -41.09 44.67 27.10
CA GLU A 233 -41.73 45.92 27.45
C GLU A 233 -43.24 45.87 27.22
N LYS A 234 -43.67 45.42 26.04
CA LYS A 234 -45.10 45.24 25.76
C LYS A 234 -45.74 44.20 26.66
N PHE A 235 -45.01 43.13 26.98
CA PHE A 235 -45.47 42.09 27.91
C PHE A 235 -45.68 42.65 29.33
N ILE A 236 -44.72 43.39 29.88
CA ILE A 236 -44.81 44.01 31.22
C ILE A 236 -45.93 45.07 31.27
N VAL A 237 -46.10 45.82 30.19
CA VAL A 237 -47.15 46.83 30.08
C VAL A 237 -48.55 46.20 30.08
N GLY A 238 -48.68 44.93 29.72
CA GLY A 238 -49.94 44.20 29.72
C GLY A 238 -50.65 44.21 28.36
N ASP A 239 -49.90 44.36 27.27
CA ASP A 239 -50.43 44.26 25.91
C ASP A 239 -51.03 42.85 25.70
N MET A 240 -52.36 42.81 25.56
CA MET A 240 -53.12 41.55 25.44
C MET A 240 -52.78 40.77 24.17
N ALA A 241 -52.41 41.45 23.08
CA ALA A 241 -51.97 40.78 21.87
C ALA A 241 -50.63 40.08 22.11
N ILE A 242 -49.70 40.72 22.83
CA ILE A 242 -48.38 40.16 23.14
C ILE A 242 -48.49 39.02 24.16
N ILE A 243 -49.31 39.18 25.22
CA ILE A 243 -49.60 38.11 26.17
C ILE A 243 -50.19 36.89 25.45
N LYS A 244 -51.11 37.11 24.50
CA LYS A 244 -51.65 36.03 23.68
C LYS A 244 -50.58 35.36 22.83
N ARG A 245 -49.72 36.12 22.15
CA ARG A 245 -48.60 35.58 21.34
C ARG A 245 -47.68 34.68 22.17
N VAL A 246 -47.32 35.11 23.38
CA VAL A 246 -46.48 34.32 24.31
C VAL A 246 -47.21 33.04 24.74
N ARG A 247 -48.49 33.12 25.12
CA ARG A 247 -49.29 31.94 25.50
C ARG A 247 -49.49 30.96 24.35
N ASP A 248 -49.70 31.46 23.13
CA ASP A 248 -49.81 30.62 21.94
C ASP A 248 -48.50 29.84 21.71
N PHE A 249 -47.34 30.46 21.98
CA PHE A 249 -46.04 29.80 21.97
C PHE A 249 -45.92 28.74 23.07
N GLU A 250 -46.24 29.07 24.33
CA GLU A 250 -46.24 28.13 25.48
C GLU A 250 -47.04 26.87 25.18
N ASN A 251 -48.29 27.07 24.74
CA ASN A 251 -49.23 26.00 24.43
C ASN A 251 -48.74 25.13 23.28
N SER A 252 -48.21 25.76 22.22
CA SER A 252 -47.75 25.04 21.03
C SER A 252 -46.56 24.13 21.31
N ILE A 253 -45.64 24.54 22.20
CA ILE A 253 -44.45 23.76 22.55
C ILE A 253 -44.67 22.90 23.81
N GLY A 254 -45.80 23.06 24.51
CA GLY A 254 -46.10 22.39 25.77
C GLY A 254 -45.18 22.79 26.92
N ALA A 255 -44.77 24.06 26.96
CA ALA A 255 -43.95 24.61 28.05
C ALA A 255 -44.81 24.99 29.27
N ALA A 256 -44.15 25.18 30.41
CA ALA A 256 -44.76 25.86 31.55
C ALA A 256 -44.81 27.39 31.29
N GLU A 257 -45.57 28.12 32.10
CA GLU A 257 -45.64 29.58 32.02
C GLU A 257 -44.25 30.21 32.14
N PHE A 258 -43.96 31.15 31.24
CA PHE A 258 -42.64 31.77 31.13
C PHE A 258 -42.43 32.83 32.20
N SER A 259 -41.24 32.83 32.80
CA SER A 259 -40.80 33.94 33.65
C SER A 259 -40.51 35.19 32.81
N ARG A 260 -40.41 36.35 33.47
CA ARG A 260 -40.02 37.59 32.80
C ARG A 260 -38.67 37.47 32.09
N GLU A 261 -37.72 36.79 32.73
CA GLU A 261 -36.39 36.55 32.20
C GLU A 261 -36.41 35.70 30.92
N ASP A 262 -37.37 34.77 30.82
CA ASP A 262 -37.55 33.91 29.66
C ASP A 262 -38.06 34.66 28.43
N ILE A 263 -38.91 35.69 28.63
CA ILE A 263 -39.48 36.49 27.53
C ILE A 263 -38.38 37.11 26.66
N LYS A 264 -37.26 37.52 27.27
CA LYS A 264 -36.10 38.06 26.53
C LYS A 264 -35.43 37.02 25.63
N MET A 265 -35.42 35.76 26.03
CA MET A 265 -34.90 34.68 25.18
C MET A 265 -35.90 34.33 24.08
N ILE A 266 -37.19 34.33 24.42
CA ILE A 266 -38.29 34.00 23.50
C ILE A 266 -38.39 35.04 22.38
N SER A 267 -38.13 36.32 22.66
CA SER A 267 -38.15 37.38 21.64
C SER A 267 -37.20 37.13 20.48
N VAL A 268 -36.15 36.31 20.67
CA VAL A 268 -35.22 35.91 19.60
C VAL A 268 -35.87 34.94 18.59
N GLY A 269 -36.84 34.13 19.03
CA GLY A 269 -37.43 33.06 18.23
C GLY A 269 -38.91 33.23 17.89
N ILE A 270 -39.65 34.09 18.60
CA ILE A 270 -41.13 34.15 18.51
C ILE A 270 -41.64 34.52 17.11
N GLU A 271 -40.95 35.42 16.39
CA GLU A 271 -41.30 35.76 15.01
C GLU A 271 -41.09 34.57 14.06
N THR A 272 -40.02 33.80 14.30
CA THR A 272 -39.74 32.58 13.52
C THR A 272 -40.78 31.50 13.83
N PHE A 273 -41.30 31.44 15.05
CA PHE A 273 -42.38 30.54 15.44
C PHE A 273 -43.68 30.87 14.70
N GLU A 274 -44.06 32.14 14.65
CA GLU A 274 -45.30 32.60 14.00
C GLU A 274 -45.28 32.39 12.49
N GLN A 275 -44.10 32.44 11.89
CA GLN A 275 -43.88 32.33 10.45
C GLN A 275 -43.17 31.02 10.06
N VAL A 276 -43.23 29.99 10.92
CA VAL A 276 -42.40 28.78 10.76
C VAL A 276 -42.52 28.16 9.36
N ASP A 277 -43.71 28.19 8.74
CA ASP A 277 -43.92 27.58 7.41
C ASP A 277 -43.28 28.37 6.27
N SER A 278 -43.05 29.68 6.43
CA SER A 278 -42.50 30.55 5.38
C SER A 278 -41.01 30.85 5.55
N VAL A 279 -40.45 30.71 6.75
CA VAL A 279 -39.02 30.98 7.01
C VAL A 279 -38.15 29.95 6.28
N SER A 280 -37.24 30.41 5.42
CA SER A 280 -36.25 29.57 4.73
C SER A 280 -34.86 29.62 5.37
N ASP A 281 -34.61 30.58 6.27
CA ASP A 281 -33.33 30.74 6.96
C ASP A 281 -33.12 29.61 7.99
N LEU A 282 -32.22 28.69 7.66
CA LEU A 282 -31.89 27.54 8.50
C LEU A 282 -31.35 27.94 9.88
N LYS A 283 -30.60 29.04 9.98
CA LYS A 283 -30.04 29.50 11.24
C LYS A 283 -31.14 30.00 12.18
N LYS A 284 -32.15 30.71 11.65
CA LYS A 284 -33.33 31.12 12.43
C LYS A 284 -34.12 29.92 12.91
N LEU A 285 -34.40 28.95 12.03
CA LEU A 285 -35.12 27.72 12.38
C LEU A 285 -34.37 26.90 13.45
N ASN A 286 -33.04 26.78 13.34
CA ASN A 286 -32.23 26.10 14.33
C ASN A 286 -32.16 26.88 15.65
N THR A 287 -32.12 28.21 15.61
CA THR A 287 -32.20 29.04 16.83
C THR A 287 -33.52 28.80 17.57
N LEU A 288 -34.63 28.75 16.82
CA LEU A 288 -35.93 28.40 17.38
C LEU A 288 -35.93 26.99 17.96
N SER A 289 -35.34 26.01 17.27
CA SER A 289 -35.26 24.62 17.78
C SER A 289 -34.52 24.54 19.12
N HIS A 290 -33.47 25.35 19.31
CA HIS A 290 -32.73 25.47 20.56
C HIS A 290 -33.57 26.11 21.68
N ILE A 291 -34.34 27.16 21.38
CA ILE A 291 -35.27 27.78 22.34
C ILE A 291 -36.34 26.76 22.74
N VAL A 292 -36.93 26.05 21.78
CA VAL A 292 -37.92 25.01 22.01
C VAL A 292 -37.34 23.87 22.86
N ALA A 293 -36.12 23.40 22.56
CA ALA A 293 -35.46 22.35 23.33
C ALA A 293 -35.15 22.78 24.77
N LYS A 294 -34.84 24.07 25.01
CA LYS A 294 -34.60 24.61 26.35
C LYS A 294 -35.87 24.59 27.20
N TYR A 295 -36.99 25.04 26.65
CA TYR A 295 -38.24 25.21 27.41
C TYR A 295 -39.20 24.02 27.34
N SER A 296 -39.01 23.14 26.36
CA SER A 296 -39.73 21.88 26.18
C SER A 296 -38.71 20.78 25.82
N PRO A 297 -37.94 20.27 26.79
CA PRO A 297 -36.86 19.31 26.51
C PRO A 297 -37.35 17.92 26.13
N SER A 298 -38.56 17.52 26.55
CA SER A 298 -39.13 16.20 26.24
C SER A 298 -39.70 16.14 24.83
N ASN A 299 -39.33 15.12 24.05
CA ASN A 299 -39.87 14.91 22.70
C ASN A 299 -41.38 14.65 22.65
N LYS A 300 -42.02 14.32 23.78
CA LYS A 300 -43.47 14.08 23.88
C LYS A 300 -44.31 15.36 24.02
N LYS A 301 -43.73 16.44 24.54
CA LYS A 301 -44.43 17.72 24.75
C LYS A 301 -44.31 18.60 23.50
N GLY A 302 -45.42 19.22 23.09
CA GLY A 302 -45.48 20.05 21.89
C GLY A 302 -45.11 19.31 20.61
N SER A 303 -45.38 17.99 20.56
CA SER A 303 -44.91 17.10 19.49
C SER A 303 -45.37 17.55 18.10
N GLN A 304 -46.60 18.05 17.98
CA GLN A 304 -47.13 18.57 16.71
C GLN A 304 -46.31 19.75 16.18
N PHE A 305 -46.02 20.76 17.02
CA PHE A 305 -45.23 21.91 16.61
C PHE A 305 -43.77 21.51 16.34
N LYS A 306 -43.18 20.68 17.21
CA LYS A 306 -41.81 20.19 17.04
C LYS A 306 -41.62 19.43 15.74
N LYS A 307 -42.59 18.59 15.37
CA LYS A 307 -42.60 17.90 14.08
C LYS A 307 -42.66 18.90 12.93
N ARG A 308 -43.58 19.87 12.97
CA ARG A 308 -43.69 20.93 11.94
C ARG A 308 -42.39 21.73 11.79
N LEU A 309 -41.74 22.10 12.90
CA LEU A 309 -40.45 22.79 12.88
C LEU A 309 -39.34 21.90 12.30
N LEU A 310 -39.28 20.63 12.68
CA LEU A 310 -38.31 19.67 12.16
C LEU A 310 -38.50 19.45 10.65
N ASP A 311 -39.74 19.24 10.20
CA ASP A 311 -40.10 19.09 8.78
C ASP A 311 -39.65 20.33 7.99
N ARG A 312 -39.85 21.54 8.54
CA ARG A 312 -39.37 22.78 7.91
C ARG A 312 -37.85 22.88 7.85
N ILE A 313 -37.14 22.47 8.92
CA ILE A 313 -35.68 22.42 8.96
C ILE A 313 -35.19 21.48 7.86
N ILE A 314 -35.76 20.28 7.75
CA ILE A 314 -35.44 19.29 6.71
C ILE A 314 -35.69 19.88 5.32
N GLU A 315 -36.82 20.55 5.10
CA GLU A 315 -37.10 21.19 3.80
C GLU A 315 -36.04 22.23 3.46
N SER A 316 -35.69 23.09 4.42
CA SER A 316 -34.69 24.14 4.24
C SER A 316 -33.29 23.58 3.97
N THR A 317 -33.00 22.36 4.43
CA THR A 317 -31.70 21.70 4.15
C THR A 317 -31.51 21.32 2.69
N LYS A 318 -32.54 21.32 1.83
CA LYS A 318 -32.45 20.88 0.43
C LYS A 318 -31.70 21.84 -0.49
N ASP A 319 -31.72 23.14 -0.18
CA ASP A 319 -31.24 24.19 -1.07
C ASP A 319 -30.08 25.04 -0.49
N VAL A 320 -29.80 24.93 0.81
CA VAL A 320 -28.70 25.64 1.47
C VAL A 320 -27.32 25.08 1.11
N GLY A 321 -26.26 25.86 1.32
CA GLY A 321 -24.88 25.38 1.18
C GLY A 321 -24.46 24.44 2.33
N LEU A 322 -23.48 23.55 2.08
CA LEU A 322 -22.92 22.67 3.12
C LEU A 322 -22.36 23.44 4.34
N GLY A 323 -21.81 24.63 4.11
CA GLY A 323 -21.36 25.53 5.18
C GLY A 323 -22.48 25.94 6.14
N GLU A 324 -23.66 26.22 5.60
CA GLU A 324 -24.84 26.62 6.37
C GLU A 324 -25.46 25.44 7.09
N LEU A 325 -25.40 24.23 6.52
CA LEU A 325 -25.90 23.01 7.17
C LEU A 325 -25.18 22.71 8.50
N ASN A 326 -23.93 23.15 8.65
CA ASN A 326 -23.14 22.93 9.86
C ASN A 326 -23.76 23.55 11.13
N VAL A 327 -24.71 24.50 11.00
CA VAL A 327 -25.46 25.00 12.17
C VAL A 327 -26.24 23.89 12.88
N LEU A 328 -26.66 22.87 12.14
CA LEU A 328 -27.41 21.71 12.67
C LEU A 328 -26.54 20.74 13.46
N ARG A 329 -25.21 20.88 13.40
CA ARG A 329 -24.29 20.07 14.19
C ARG A 329 -24.60 20.11 15.69
N ASN A 330 -25.10 21.24 16.19
CA ASN A 330 -25.48 21.42 17.60
C ASN A 330 -26.96 21.10 17.90
N PHE A 331 -27.72 20.61 16.92
CA PHE A 331 -29.15 20.35 17.07
C PHE A 331 -29.44 19.37 18.22
N LYS A 332 -30.44 19.69 19.05
CA LYS A 332 -30.80 18.90 20.24
C LYS A 332 -31.71 17.72 19.88
N ILE A 333 -31.13 16.69 19.27
CA ILE A 333 -31.86 15.52 18.74
C ILE A 333 -32.78 14.85 19.78
N ASN A 334 -32.38 14.81 21.06
CA ASN A 334 -33.17 14.18 22.12
C ASN A 334 -34.51 14.90 22.40
N SER A 335 -34.63 16.16 22.01
CA SER A 335 -35.84 16.96 22.24
C SER A 335 -36.89 16.84 21.13
N PHE A 336 -36.55 16.20 20.02
CA PHE A 336 -37.40 16.06 18.83
C PHE A 336 -37.49 14.58 18.43
N GLU A 337 -38.71 14.06 18.36
CA GLU A 337 -38.97 12.67 17.96
C GLU A 337 -38.43 12.39 16.54
N LYS A 338 -37.71 11.28 16.36
CA LYS A 338 -37.09 10.84 15.08
C LYS A 338 -36.15 11.85 14.41
N SER A 339 -35.72 12.90 15.11
CA SER A 339 -34.89 13.94 14.50
C SER A 339 -33.52 13.45 14.07
N GLU A 340 -32.87 12.58 14.82
CA GLU A 340 -31.59 11.98 14.42
C GLU A 340 -31.71 11.23 13.10
N GLU A 341 -32.72 10.37 12.95
CA GLU A 341 -32.96 9.59 11.72
C GLU A 341 -33.18 10.51 10.51
N LEU A 342 -34.10 11.47 10.62
CA LEU A 342 -34.49 12.35 9.52
C LEU A 342 -33.40 13.36 9.13
N LEU A 343 -32.70 13.93 10.12
CA LEU A 343 -31.58 14.84 9.86
C LEU A 343 -30.39 14.08 9.26
N SER A 344 -30.13 12.86 9.73
CA SER A 344 -29.11 11.98 9.14
C SER A 344 -29.43 11.65 7.69
N GLU A 345 -30.69 11.34 7.37
CA GLU A 345 -31.12 11.09 5.99
C GLU A 345 -30.95 12.31 5.10
N SER A 346 -31.34 13.50 5.58
CA SER A 346 -31.11 14.72 4.82
C SER A 346 -29.62 14.98 4.57
N LEU A 347 -28.78 14.81 5.59
CA LEU A 347 -27.32 14.93 5.47
C LEU A 347 -26.75 13.94 4.45
N ARG A 348 -27.19 12.68 4.48
CA ARG A 348 -26.82 11.66 3.47
C ARG A 348 -27.17 12.11 2.05
N ASN A 349 -28.39 12.62 1.85
CA ASN A 349 -28.83 13.08 0.54
C ASN A 349 -28.00 14.28 0.04
N ARG A 350 -27.63 15.18 0.95
CA ARG A 350 -26.73 16.30 0.63
C ARG A 350 -25.31 15.84 0.29
N MET A 351 -24.74 14.90 1.05
CA MET A 351 -23.44 14.31 0.72
C MET A 351 -23.46 13.65 -0.66
N LYS A 352 -24.52 12.91 -1.00
CA LYS A 352 -24.69 12.30 -2.33
C LYS A 352 -24.71 13.33 -3.46
N LYS A 353 -25.43 14.43 -3.27
CA LYS A 353 -25.57 15.52 -4.26
C LYS A 353 -24.27 16.31 -4.42
N ASP A 354 -23.66 16.72 -3.32
CA ASP A 354 -22.64 17.78 -3.30
C ASP A 354 -21.21 17.24 -3.19
N ILE A 355 -20.99 16.10 -2.51
CA ILE A 355 -19.66 15.53 -2.26
C ILE A 355 -19.41 14.33 -3.18
N PHE A 356 -20.31 13.35 -3.15
CA PHE A 356 -20.21 12.10 -3.90
C PHE A 356 -20.60 12.24 -5.39
N SER A 357 -20.37 13.42 -5.96
CA SER A 357 -20.65 13.77 -7.34
C SER A 357 -19.44 14.43 -8.01
N ASN A 358 -19.37 14.34 -9.35
CA ASN A 358 -18.30 14.99 -10.11
C ASN A 358 -18.40 16.53 -10.11
N ASN A 359 -19.52 17.07 -9.65
CA ASN A 359 -19.80 18.51 -9.64
C ASN A 359 -19.29 19.20 -8.37
N ALA A 360 -18.75 18.46 -7.39
CA ALA A 360 -18.17 19.02 -6.18
C ALA A 360 -17.12 20.10 -6.51
N THR A 361 -17.29 21.31 -5.99
CA THR A 361 -16.35 22.42 -6.18
C THR A 361 -15.18 22.30 -5.18
N LEU A 362 -14.09 23.02 -5.44
CA LEU A 362 -12.93 23.02 -4.53
C LEU A 362 -13.31 23.49 -3.12
N ASP A 363 -14.06 24.59 -3.03
CA ASP A 363 -14.47 25.17 -1.73
C ASP A 363 -15.32 24.18 -0.91
N ILE A 364 -16.22 23.45 -1.59
CA ILE A 364 -17.05 22.42 -0.95
C ILE A 364 -16.18 21.28 -0.40
N LEU A 365 -15.21 20.81 -1.19
CA LEU A 365 -14.31 19.72 -0.77
C LEU A 365 -13.42 20.15 0.39
N ILE A 366 -12.84 21.35 0.33
CA ILE A 366 -12.05 21.91 1.43
C ILE A 366 -12.91 21.99 2.68
N PHE A 367 -14.09 22.60 2.59
CA PHE A 367 -14.99 22.71 3.73
C PHE A 367 -15.32 21.34 4.34
N PHE A 368 -15.72 20.37 3.54
CA PHE A 368 -16.12 19.05 4.01
C PHE A 368 -14.97 18.28 4.68
N PHE A 369 -13.79 18.22 4.04
CA PHE A 369 -12.67 17.40 4.54
C PHE A 369 -11.85 18.09 5.64
N THR A 370 -11.83 19.43 5.70
CA THR A 370 -11.05 20.18 6.71
C THR A 370 -11.86 20.58 7.95
N SER A 371 -13.19 20.49 7.90
CA SER A 371 -14.02 20.78 9.07
C SER A 371 -13.67 19.85 10.23
N LYS A 372 -13.19 20.43 11.34
CA LYS A 372 -12.75 19.68 12.53
C LYS A 372 -13.85 18.78 13.06
N ARG A 373 -13.61 17.46 13.02
CA ARG A 373 -14.34 16.47 13.83
C ARG A 373 -13.88 16.68 15.28
N ASN A 374 -14.83 16.86 16.19
CA ASN A 374 -14.50 17.04 17.61
C ASN A 374 -14.05 15.69 18.17
N GLU A 375 -13.24 15.68 19.24
CA GLU A 375 -12.81 14.45 19.91
C GLU A 375 -14.02 13.63 20.43
N ASN A 376 -15.11 14.31 20.77
CA ASN A 376 -16.40 13.69 21.06
C ASN A 376 -17.26 13.64 19.80
N LEU A 377 -17.31 12.47 19.16
CA LEU A 377 -18.15 12.21 18.00
C LEU A 377 -19.64 12.35 18.38
N ILE A 378 -20.32 13.25 17.70
CA ILE A 378 -21.78 13.44 17.80
C ILE A 378 -22.47 12.80 16.59
N TRP A 379 -23.80 12.73 16.60
CA TRP A 379 -24.61 12.15 15.52
C TRP A 379 -24.17 12.62 14.11
N TRP A 380 -23.87 13.92 13.97
CA TRP A 380 -23.42 14.54 12.72
C TRP A 380 -22.11 13.93 12.20
N ASP A 381 -21.12 13.81 13.09
CA ASP A 381 -19.79 13.31 12.73
C ASP A 381 -19.86 11.80 12.42
N LEU A 382 -20.66 11.03 13.17
CA LEU A 382 -20.87 9.61 12.94
C LEU A 382 -21.49 9.30 11.57
N VAL A 383 -22.48 10.09 11.14
CA VAL A 383 -23.12 9.93 9.82
C VAL A 383 -22.13 10.20 8.69
N ILE A 384 -21.35 11.29 8.80
CA ILE A 384 -20.33 11.63 7.79
C ILE A 384 -19.31 10.50 7.65
N ASP A 385 -18.83 9.97 8.78
CA ASP A 385 -17.79 8.94 8.79
C ASP A 385 -18.29 7.62 8.22
N GLN A 386 -19.50 7.21 8.60
CA GLN A 386 -20.14 6.01 8.08
C GLN A 386 -20.37 6.10 6.56
N GLU A 387 -20.89 7.21 6.06
CA GLU A 387 -21.16 7.38 4.63
C GLU A 387 -19.89 7.50 3.81
N LEU A 388 -18.87 8.21 4.32
CA LEU A 388 -17.59 8.31 3.65
C LEU A 388 -16.91 6.93 3.54
N ARG A 389 -16.88 6.17 4.64
CA ARG A 389 -16.39 4.79 4.65
C ARG A 389 -17.14 3.92 3.63
N SER A 390 -18.47 3.90 3.71
CA SER A 390 -19.31 3.10 2.80
C SER A 390 -19.15 3.52 1.32
N TYR A 391 -18.93 4.81 1.05
CA TYR A 391 -18.68 5.28 -0.31
C TYR A 391 -17.33 4.82 -0.85
N LEU A 392 -16.29 4.87 -0.02
CA LEU A 392 -14.91 4.51 -0.38
C LEU A 392 -14.68 2.99 -0.45
N GLU A 393 -15.54 2.20 0.19
CA GLU A 393 -15.58 0.75 0.03
C GLU A 393 -16.13 0.31 -1.33
N ASN A 394 -15.58 -0.78 -1.87
CA ASN A 394 -16.02 -1.46 -3.10
C ASN A 394 -16.16 -0.52 -4.31
N PHE A 395 -15.02 -0.16 -4.91
CA PHE A 395 -15.01 0.82 -5.98
C PHE A 395 -15.69 0.34 -7.28
N THR A 396 -16.57 1.21 -7.78
CA THR A 396 -17.13 1.14 -9.15
C THR A 396 -16.50 2.22 -10.02
N LEU A 397 -16.65 2.12 -11.34
CA LEU A 397 -16.11 3.13 -12.27
C LEU A 397 -16.64 4.54 -11.97
N LEU A 398 -17.90 4.67 -11.56
CA LEU A 398 -18.50 5.95 -11.20
C LEU A 398 -17.88 6.52 -9.91
N LYS A 399 -17.77 5.71 -8.85
CA LYS A 399 -17.16 6.12 -7.58
C LYS A 399 -15.71 6.58 -7.77
N VAL A 400 -14.90 5.81 -8.50
CA VAL A 400 -13.50 6.18 -8.78
C VAL A 400 -13.40 7.47 -9.59
N SER A 401 -14.36 7.73 -10.50
CA SER A 401 -14.38 9.02 -11.22
C SER A 401 -14.49 10.20 -10.26
N VAL A 402 -15.36 10.08 -9.26
CA VAL A 402 -15.61 11.11 -8.25
C VAL A 402 -14.39 11.28 -7.36
N VAL A 403 -13.83 10.19 -6.81
CA VAL A 403 -12.64 10.25 -5.96
C VAL A 403 -11.42 10.78 -6.72
N PHE A 404 -11.23 10.37 -7.97
CA PHE A 404 -10.17 10.91 -8.82
C PHE A 404 -10.33 12.43 -9.01
N ASN A 405 -11.55 12.90 -9.25
CA ASN A 405 -11.85 14.32 -9.36
C ASN A 405 -11.61 15.07 -8.04
N TRP A 406 -11.86 14.45 -6.88
CA TRP A 406 -11.47 15.02 -5.58
C TRP A 406 -9.97 15.23 -5.50
N ILE A 407 -9.16 14.24 -5.87
CA ILE A 407 -7.70 14.31 -5.83
C ILE A 407 -7.18 15.37 -6.82
N VAL A 408 -7.77 15.45 -8.02
CA VAL A 408 -7.37 16.44 -9.03
C VAL A 408 -7.68 17.87 -8.59
N LYS A 409 -8.84 18.11 -7.97
CA LYS A 409 -9.24 19.44 -7.49
C LYS A 409 -8.57 19.82 -6.18
N PHE A 410 -8.50 18.88 -5.23
CA PHE A 410 -7.96 19.05 -3.88
C PHE A 410 -6.96 17.93 -3.55
N PRO A 411 -5.69 18.03 -4.00
CA PRO A 411 -4.70 16.95 -3.84
C PRO A 411 -4.46 16.49 -2.40
N MET A 412 -4.64 17.38 -1.42
CA MET A 412 -4.52 17.08 0.02
C MET A 412 -5.65 16.20 0.55
N VAL A 413 -6.70 15.92 -0.24
CA VAL A 413 -7.83 15.05 0.15
C VAL A 413 -7.37 13.67 0.60
N ILE A 414 -6.26 13.17 0.04
CA ILE A 414 -5.72 11.83 0.34
C ILE A 414 -5.49 11.65 1.84
N LYS A 415 -5.03 12.69 2.55
CA LYS A 415 -4.81 12.63 4.01
C LYS A 415 -6.06 12.32 4.83
N TYR A 416 -7.24 12.47 4.23
CA TYR A 416 -8.53 12.26 4.88
C TYR A 416 -9.23 10.97 4.44
N ILE A 417 -8.80 10.36 3.33
CA ILE A 417 -9.49 9.22 2.71
C ILE A 417 -8.62 7.97 2.59
N ASP A 418 -7.29 8.07 2.77
CA ASP A 418 -6.35 6.98 2.50
C ASP A 418 -6.61 5.70 3.29
N TYR A 419 -6.98 5.84 4.57
CA TYR A 419 -7.25 4.72 5.46
C TYR A 419 -8.48 3.92 5.03
N GLU A 420 -9.50 4.61 4.51
CA GLU A 420 -10.80 4.02 4.13
C GLU A 420 -10.89 3.61 2.65
N LEU A 421 -9.86 3.92 1.87
CA LEU A 421 -9.86 3.69 0.43
C LEU A 421 -9.74 2.20 0.12
N ASP A 422 -10.60 1.67 -0.76
CA ASP A 422 -10.45 0.31 -1.31
C ASP A 422 -9.07 0.13 -1.96
N LYS A 423 -8.23 -0.76 -1.38
CA LYS A 423 -6.84 -1.00 -1.80
C LYS A 423 -6.69 -2.16 -2.80
N SER A 424 -7.80 -2.73 -3.27
CA SER A 424 -7.79 -3.90 -4.16
C SER A 424 -7.14 -3.64 -5.53
N GLU A 425 -6.74 -4.72 -6.20
CA GLU A 425 -6.29 -4.67 -7.60
C GLU A 425 -7.38 -4.10 -8.54
N ASN A 426 -8.66 -4.32 -8.22
CA ASN A 426 -9.76 -3.75 -8.97
C ASN A 426 -9.79 -2.22 -8.85
N ALA A 427 -9.58 -1.67 -7.66
CA ALA A 427 -9.45 -0.23 -7.45
C ALA A 427 -8.31 0.35 -8.28
N GLN A 428 -7.11 -0.24 -8.21
CA GLN A 428 -5.98 0.17 -9.05
C GLN A 428 -6.37 0.22 -10.53
N ARG A 429 -6.96 -0.87 -11.06
CA ARG A 429 -7.37 -0.95 -12.46
C ARG A 429 -8.35 0.17 -12.86
N LEU A 430 -9.27 0.54 -11.97
CA LEU A 430 -10.23 1.62 -12.22
C LEU A 430 -9.56 3.00 -12.22
N PHE A 431 -8.60 3.25 -11.31
CA PHE A 431 -7.81 4.48 -11.29
C PHE A 431 -6.98 4.63 -12.57
N ILE A 432 -6.35 3.55 -13.04
CA ILE A 432 -5.59 3.53 -14.30
C ILE A 432 -6.44 4.03 -15.47
N LYS A 433 -7.73 3.65 -15.53
CA LYS A 433 -8.66 4.11 -16.59
C LYS A 433 -8.95 5.61 -16.56
N LYS A 434 -8.62 6.31 -15.47
CA LYS A 434 -8.87 7.75 -15.29
C LYS A 434 -7.64 8.62 -15.46
N VAL A 435 -6.44 8.05 -15.42
CA VAL A 435 -5.21 8.79 -15.65
C VAL A 435 -5.21 9.36 -17.07
N THR A 436 -5.02 10.67 -17.17
CA THR A 436 -4.83 11.38 -18.44
C THR A 436 -3.41 11.93 -18.54
N LYS A 437 -2.98 12.32 -19.75
CA LYS A 437 -1.64 12.89 -19.96
C LYS A 437 -1.48 14.31 -19.39
N SER A 438 -2.56 15.00 -19.04
CA SER A 438 -2.59 16.42 -18.69
C SER A 438 -2.91 16.66 -17.21
N LEU A 439 -2.30 15.89 -16.31
CA LEU A 439 -2.48 16.08 -14.87
C LEU A 439 -1.62 17.25 -14.37
N LYS A 440 -2.20 18.08 -13.48
CA LYS A 440 -1.43 19.11 -12.76
C LYS A 440 -0.39 18.46 -11.85
N SER A 441 0.73 19.13 -11.62
CA SER A 441 1.87 18.60 -10.86
C SER A 441 1.45 18.11 -9.48
N GLU A 442 0.65 18.88 -8.74
CA GLU A 442 0.24 18.54 -7.37
C GLU A 442 -0.66 17.30 -7.33
N ALA A 443 -1.59 17.17 -8.28
CA ALA A 443 -2.46 16.00 -8.38
C ALA A 443 -1.67 14.74 -8.74
N LEU A 444 -0.67 14.89 -9.62
CA LEU A 444 0.23 13.81 -10.01
C LEU A 444 1.06 13.30 -8.83
N GLU A 445 1.63 14.20 -8.02
CA GLU A 445 2.38 13.84 -6.79
C GLU A 445 1.49 13.13 -5.78
N SER A 446 0.27 13.64 -5.57
CA SER A 446 -0.72 13.02 -4.70
C SER A 446 -1.06 11.60 -5.16
N LEU A 447 -1.28 11.39 -6.46
CA LEU A 447 -1.54 10.06 -7.02
C LEU A 447 -0.30 9.14 -6.93
N LEU A 448 0.92 9.65 -7.08
CA LEU A 448 2.16 8.89 -6.87
C LEU A 448 2.28 8.42 -5.42
N TYR A 449 2.03 9.32 -4.47
CA TYR A 449 2.00 8.99 -3.04
C TYR A 449 0.95 7.92 -2.72
N LEU A 450 -0.27 8.09 -3.21
CA LEU A 450 -1.35 7.11 -3.01
C LEU A 450 -1.00 5.75 -3.61
N SER A 451 -0.44 5.75 -4.81
CA SER A 451 -0.07 4.51 -5.51
C SER A 451 1.03 3.76 -4.77
N LYS A 452 2.03 4.50 -4.23
CA LYS A 452 3.09 3.92 -3.39
C LYS A 452 2.53 3.36 -2.08
N LEU A 453 1.69 4.13 -1.38
CA LEU A 453 1.10 3.76 -0.09
C LEU A 453 0.28 2.46 -0.19
N ASN A 454 -0.46 2.28 -1.29
CA ASN A 454 -1.31 1.12 -1.51
C ASN A 454 -0.65 -0.03 -2.30
N ASN A 455 0.67 0.04 -2.53
CA ASN A 455 1.42 -0.90 -3.38
C ASN A 455 0.82 -1.10 -4.78
N TRP A 456 0.26 -0.02 -5.34
CA TRP A 456 -0.36 -0.01 -6.66
C TRP A 456 0.67 0.20 -7.77
N LEU A 457 1.55 -0.78 -7.97
CA LEU A 457 2.71 -0.70 -8.85
C LEU A 457 2.38 -0.37 -10.32
N LYS A 458 1.30 -0.90 -10.91
CA LYS A 458 0.92 -0.60 -12.31
C LYS A 458 0.49 0.86 -12.48
N LEU A 459 -0.30 1.38 -11.54
CA LEU A 459 -0.69 2.79 -11.55
C LEU A 459 0.53 3.69 -11.31
N TYR A 460 1.37 3.32 -10.34
CA TYR A 460 2.61 4.01 -10.04
C TYR A 460 3.53 4.11 -11.27
N ALA A 461 3.73 3.01 -12.00
CA ALA A 461 4.51 2.98 -13.24
C ALA A 461 3.95 3.92 -14.33
N ILE A 462 2.62 3.98 -14.51
CA ILE A 462 1.99 4.92 -15.46
C ILE A 462 2.27 6.36 -15.05
N LEU A 463 2.10 6.70 -13.77
CA LEU A 463 2.29 8.05 -13.27
C LEU A 463 3.76 8.48 -13.34
N LEU A 464 4.70 7.59 -13.03
CA LEU A 464 6.14 7.84 -13.22
C LEU A 464 6.48 8.11 -14.68
N SER A 465 5.90 7.32 -15.60
CA SER A 465 6.10 7.50 -17.04
C SER A 465 5.53 8.81 -17.59
N LEU A 466 4.61 9.47 -16.88
CA LEU A 466 4.11 10.80 -17.22
C LEU A 466 5.03 11.93 -16.72
N LYS A 467 5.82 11.66 -15.68
CA LYS A 467 6.60 12.68 -14.97
C LYS A 467 8.08 12.65 -15.32
N TYR A 468 8.65 11.47 -15.51
CA TYR A 468 10.09 11.25 -15.55
C TYR A 468 10.55 10.59 -16.85
N SER A 469 11.86 10.61 -17.08
CA SER A 469 12.49 9.81 -18.13
C SER A 469 12.31 8.32 -17.83
N ILE A 470 12.47 7.46 -18.84
CA ILE A 470 12.33 6.00 -18.67
C ILE A 470 13.31 5.47 -17.61
N LYS A 471 14.56 5.95 -17.62
CA LYS A 471 15.60 5.51 -16.67
C LYS A 471 15.25 5.89 -15.23
N ASP A 472 14.80 7.12 -15.02
CA ASP A 472 14.42 7.62 -13.69
C ASP A 472 13.12 6.94 -13.19
N ALA A 473 12.12 6.78 -14.07
CA ALA A 473 10.89 6.08 -13.75
C ALA A 473 11.17 4.62 -13.36
N LEU A 474 12.07 3.95 -14.07
CA LEU A 474 12.45 2.59 -13.74
C LEU A 474 13.19 2.52 -12.41
N SER A 475 14.16 3.40 -12.17
CA SER A 475 14.90 3.45 -10.91
C SER A 475 13.96 3.62 -9.71
N LEU A 476 13.02 4.56 -9.79
CA LEU A 476 12.02 4.80 -8.74
C LEU A 476 11.02 3.65 -8.56
N LEU A 477 10.68 2.92 -9.64
CA LEU A 477 9.83 1.73 -9.55
C LEU A 477 10.58 0.60 -8.81
N LEU A 478 11.83 0.32 -9.21
CA LEU A 478 12.63 -0.77 -8.66
C LEU A 478 13.07 -0.50 -7.21
N GLU A 479 13.07 0.74 -6.74
CA GLU A 479 13.22 1.08 -5.33
C GLU A 479 12.10 0.50 -4.44
N ILE A 480 10.89 0.35 -4.98
CA ILE A 480 9.70 -0.10 -4.25
C ILE A 480 9.33 -1.54 -4.62
N ASP A 481 9.36 -1.87 -5.91
CA ASP A 481 9.05 -3.20 -6.43
C ASP A 481 10.27 -4.12 -6.30
N LYS A 482 10.33 -4.83 -5.16
CA LYS A 482 11.38 -5.82 -4.84
C LYS A 482 11.03 -7.24 -5.26
N ASP A 483 9.84 -7.47 -5.83
CA ASP A 483 9.44 -8.81 -6.26
C ASP A 483 10.06 -9.13 -7.63
N HIS A 484 11.07 -10.01 -7.63
CA HIS A 484 11.77 -10.45 -8.82
C HIS A 484 10.88 -11.22 -9.82
N SER A 485 9.67 -11.62 -9.43
CA SER A 485 8.70 -12.29 -10.31
C SER A 485 7.66 -11.34 -10.93
N HIS A 486 7.64 -10.07 -10.51
CA HIS A 486 6.65 -9.10 -10.98
C HIS A 486 7.18 -8.26 -12.14
N TYR A 487 6.60 -8.46 -13.34
CA TYR A 487 7.02 -7.79 -14.58
C TYR A 487 6.05 -6.70 -15.05
N ALA A 488 4.79 -6.75 -14.65
CA ALA A 488 3.72 -5.98 -15.30
C ALA A 488 3.92 -4.46 -15.21
N ALA A 489 4.45 -3.95 -14.09
CA ALA A 489 4.73 -2.53 -13.93
C ALA A 489 5.93 -2.07 -14.78
N ILE A 490 6.97 -2.90 -14.91
CA ILE A 490 8.13 -2.64 -15.76
C ILE A 490 7.72 -2.61 -17.24
N GLU A 491 6.91 -3.58 -17.67
CA GLU A 491 6.38 -3.64 -19.04
C GLU A 491 5.54 -2.40 -19.39
N ILE A 492 4.82 -1.83 -18.42
CA ILE A 492 4.07 -0.58 -18.61
C ILE A 492 5.02 0.59 -18.94
N ILE A 493 6.15 0.72 -18.24
CA ILE A 493 7.15 1.77 -18.50
C ILE A 493 7.72 1.58 -19.91
N PHE A 494 8.04 0.35 -20.30
CA PHE A 494 8.64 0.07 -21.60
C PHE A 494 7.68 0.04 -22.79
N LYS A 495 6.36 0.13 -22.58
CA LYS A 495 5.33 -0.03 -23.62
C LYS A 495 5.54 0.80 -24.90
N LYS A 496 6.24 1.94 -24.81
CA LYS A 496 6.54 2.84 -25.95
C LYS A 496 8.03 3.02 -26.23
N THR A 497 8.86 2.19 -25.61
CA THR A 497 10.32 2.21 -25.75
C THR A 497 10.72 1.29 -26.89
N LYS A 498 11.74 1.65 -27.67
CA LYS A 498 12.25 0.77 -28.73
C LYS A 498 13.02 -0.38 -28.09
N ASP A 499 12.95 -1.57 -28.68
CA ASP A 499 13.56 -2.78 -28.11
C ASP A 499 15.07 -2.64 -27.84
N HIS A 500 15.81 -1.97 -28.73
CA HIS A 500 17.24 -1.66 -28.53
C HIS A 500 17.49 -0.80 -27.28
N ASP A 501 16.63 0.19 -27.03
CA ASP A 501 16.75 1.05 -25.84
C ASP A 501 16.45 0.24 -24.57
N VAL A 502 15.48 -0.69 -24.61
CA VAL A 502 15.19 -1.60 -23.48
C VAL A 502 16.41 -2.45 -23.14
N ILE A 503 17.07 -3.02 -24.15
CA ILE A 503 18.30 -3.80 -23.96
C ILE A 503 19.41 -2.93 -23.38
N SER A 504 19.66 -1.74 -23.93
CA SER A 504 20.64 -0.80 -23.39
C SER A 504 20.39 -0.49 -21.90
N ILE A 505 19.13 -0.25 -21.52
CA ILE A 505 18.75 0.00 -20.12
C ILE A 505 18.99 -1.24 -19.24
N ALA A 506 18.65 -2.44 -19.73
CA ALA A 506 18.91 -3.70 -19.01
C ALA A 506 20.41 -3.92 -18.78
N LEU A 507 21.23 -3.63 -19.79
CA LEU A 507 22.69 -3.74 -19.73
C LEU A 507 23.33 -2.73 -18.78
N GLU A 508 22.76 -1.54 -18.60
CA GLU A 508 23.23 -0.54 -17.64
C GLU A 508 22.77 -0.84 -16.20
N ASN A 509 21.50 -1.20 -16.02
CA ASN A 509 20.88 -1.37 -14.69
C ASN A 509 21.21 -2.73 -14.05
N GLY A 510 21.10 -3.81 -14.82
CA GLY A 510 21.41 -5.17 -14.35
C GLY A 510 20.35 -5.85 -13.48
N ASP A 511 19.16 -5.27 -13.28
CA ASP A 511 18.06 -5.98 -12.60
C ASP A 511 17.68 -7.25 -13.40
N PRO A 512 17.63 -8.44 -12.77
CA PRO A 512 17.35 -9.70 -13.45
C PRO A 512 16.05 -9.72 -14.25
N ARG A 513 15.02 -8.96 -13.82
CA ARG A 513 13.75 -8.87 -14.56
C ARG A 513 13.92 -8.20 -15.90
N LEU A 514 14.80 -7.19 -15.98
CA LEU A 514 15.11 -6.49 -17.23
C LEU A 514 15.85 -7.42 -18.19
N ILE A 515 16.79 -8.22 -17.67
CA ILE A 515 17.49 -9.25 -18.44
C ILE A 515 16.50 -10.23 -19.05
N ILE A 516 15.53 -10.73 -18.28
CA ILE A 516 14.48 -11.65 -18.78
C ILE A 516 13.60 -10.99 -19.84
N ILE A 517 13.19 -9.73 -19.63
CA ILE A 517 12.42 -8.97 -20.64
C ILE A 517 13.24 -8.83 -21.93
N SER A 518 14.52 -8.47 -21.83
CA SER A 518 15.44 -8.37 -22.95
C SER A 518 15.67 -9.71 -23.64
N SER A 519 15.77 -10.83 -22.91
CA SER A 519 15.83 -12.17 -23.48
C SER A 519 14.59 -12.50 -24.31
N ARG A 520 13.40 -12.15 -23.81
CA ARG A 520 12.14 -12.35 -24.54
C ARG A 520 12.09 -11.50 -25.81
N LEU A 521 12.57 -10.26 -25.74
CA LEU A 521 12.68 -9.41 -26.94
C LEU A 521 13.65 -10.02 -27.96
N CYS A 522 14.81 -10.53 -27.54
CA CYS A 522 15.77 -11.21 -28.43
C CYS A 522 15.25 -12.55 -28.95
N HIS A 523 14.35 -13.22 -28.24
CA HIS A 523 13.66 -14.40 -28.76
C HIS A 523 12.67 -14.02 -29.87
N ILE A 524 11.85 -12.99 -29.66
CA ILE A 524 10.85 -12.53 -30.64
C ILE A 524 11.53 -11.88 -31.86
N ASN A 525 12.58 -11.08 -31.63
CA ASN A 525 13.36 -10.42 -32.67
C ASN A 525 14.86 -10.72 -32.46
N PRO A 526 15.37 -11.83 -33.02
CA PRO A 526 16.76 -12.22 -32.83
C PRO A 526 17.80 -11.24 -33.38
N SER A 527 17.46 -10.37 -34.33
CA SER A 527 18.40 -9.37 -34.88
C SER A 527 18.95 -8.40 -33.82
N LEU A 528 18.28 -8.30 -32.67
CA LEU A 528 18.74 -7.52 -31.52
C LEU A 528 20.06 -8.04 -30.91
N LEU A 529 20.47 -9.27 -31.23
CA LEU A 529 21.72 -9.89 -30.78
C LEU A 529 22.92 -9.59 -31.70
N ASN A 530 22.75 -8.87 -32.81
CA ASN A 530 23.84 -8.62 -33.76
C ASN A 530 25.03 -7.86 -33.13
N ASP A 531 24.75 -6.93 -32.22
CA ASP A 531 25.76 -6.12 -31.52
C ASP A 531 26.15 -6.70 -30.15
N ILE A 532 25.99 -8.01 -29.96
CA ILE A 532 26.30 -8.66 -28.67
C ILE A 532 27.76 -8.47 -28.29
N ASP A 533 27.98 -8.03 -27.04
CA ASP A 533 29.29 -8.14 -26.39
C ASP A 533 29.34 -9.43 -25.58
N VAL A 534 29.97 -10.46 -26.16
CA VAL A 534 30.09 -11.79 -25.55
C VAL A 534 30.95 -11.80 -24.28
N ALA A 535 31.76 -10.76 -24.03
CA ALA A 535 32.52 -10.64 -22.78
C ALA A 535 31.67 -10.10 -21.63
N ASN A 536 30.55 -9.44 -21.94
CA ASN A 536 29.66 -8.87 -20.94
C ASN A 536 28.68 -9.91 -20.41
N GLU A 537 28.74 -10.18 -19.10
CA GLU A 537 27.89 -11.18 -18.43
C GLU A 537 26.38 -10.91 -18.60
N ARG A 538 25.94 -9.65 -18.67
CA ARG A 538 24.51 -9.32 -18.85
C ARG A 538 24.06 -9.67 -20.27
N TRP A 539 24.89 -9.40 -21.27
CA TRP A 539 24.65 -9.86 -22.65
C TRP A 539 24.60 -11.38 -22.74
N GLN A 540 25.54 -12.08 -22.07
CA GLN A 540 25.53 -13.54 -22.02
C GLN A 540 24.23 -14.06 -21.39
N ASN A 541 23.74 -13.45 -20.30
CA ASN A 541 22.47 -13.83 -19.68
C ASN A 541 21.27 -13.57 -20.61
N ILE A 542 21.25 -12.42 -21.31
CA ILE A 542 20.20 -12.10 -22.29
C ILE A 542 20.15 -13.18 -23.38
N TRP A 543 21.31 -13.53 -23.93
CA TRP A 543 21.46 -14.56 -24.97
C TRP A 543 21.08 -15.95 -24.46
N ASP A 544 21.56 -16.34 -23.28
CA ASP A 544 21.23 -17.62 -22.65
C ASP A 544 19.70 -17.77 -22.43
N GLY A 545 19.07 -16.70 -21.96
CA GLY A 545 17.62 -16.61 -21.78
C GLY A 545 16.85 -16.73 -23.09
N ALA A 546 17.33 -16.10 -24.17
CA ALA A 546 16.71 -16.23 -25.50
C ALA A 546 16.80 -17.68 -26.02
N ILE A 547 17.91 -18.36 -25.77
CA ILE A 547 18.07 -19.80 -26.10
C ILE A 547 17.10 -20.65 -25.27
N ASN A 548 16.95 -20.36 -23.98
CA ASN A 548 15.98 -21.06 -23.11
C ASN A 548 14.53 -20.91 -23.61
N MET A 549 14.22 -19.84 -24.34
CA MET A 549 12.91 -19.60 -24.95
C MET A 549 12.74 -20.22 -26.34
N GLY A 550 13.79 -20.85 -26.91
CA GLY A 550 13.71 -21.65 -28.13
C GLY A 550 14.67 -21.24 -29.26
N ASN A 551 15.44 -20.15 -29.09
CA ASN A 551 16.47 -19.80 -30.07
C ASN A 551 17.59 -20.86 -30.10
N GLN A 552 18.16 -21.10 -31.28
CA GLN A 552 19.43 -21.83 -31.40
C GLN A 552 20.61 -20.91 -31.02
N VAL A 553 21.78 -21.50 -30.75
CA VAL A 553 22.99 -20.77 -30.35
C VAL A 553 23.35 -19.67 -31.35
N GLU A 554 23.21 -19.91 -32.65
CA GLU A 554 23.50 -18.95 -33.72
C GLU A 554 22.38 -17.96 -34.06
N THR A 555 21.20 -18.11 -33.45
CA THR A 555 20.00 -17.38 -33.89
C THR A 555 20.16 -15.90 -33.60
N GLY A 556 20.11 -15.07 -34.64
CA GLY A 556 20.21 -13.62 -34.50
C GLY A 556 21.61 -13.04 -34.72
N PHE A 557 22.60 -13.85 -35.10
CA PHE A 557 23.93 -13.36 -35.47
C PHE A 557 24.10 -13.31 -36.99
N ASP A 558 24.55 -12.17 -37.52
CA ASP A 558 24.93 -12.04 -38.93
C ASP A 558 26.12 -12.95 -39.30
N ASN A 559 27.09 -13.10 -38.39
CA ASN A 559 28.28 -13.95 -38.56
C ASN A 559 28.49 -14.89 -37.37
N PRO A 560 27.72 -16.00 -37.25
CA PRO A 560 27.75 -16.86 -36.07
C PRO A 560 29.14 -17.40 -35.71
N GLU A 561 29.93 -17.85 -36.69
CA GLU A 561 31.28 -18.39 -36.45
C GLU A 561 32.19 -17.35 -35.79
N GLN A 562 32.14 -16.09 -36.26
CA GLN A 562 32.96 -15.02 -35.69
C GLN A 562 32.52 -14.66 -34.28
N THR A 563 31.21 -14.58 -34.02
CA THR A 563 30.68 -14.29 -32.69
C THR A 563 31.02 -15.39 -31.69
N ILE A 564 30.91 -16.67 -32.09
CA ILE A 564 31.27 -17.79 -31.23
C ILE A 564 32.78 -17.89 -31.02
N ASN A 565 33.61 -17.62 -32.03
CA ASN A 565 35.06 -17.55 -31.82
C ASN A 565 35.45 -16.49 -30.79
N LYS A 566 34.75 -15.34 -30.75
CA LYS A 566 34.95 -14.34 -29.67
C LYS A 566 34.64 -14.91 -28.28
N VAL A 567 33.66 -15.81 -28.13
CA VAL A 567 33.41 -16.51 -26.86
C VAL A 567 34.63 -17.33 -26.45
N TYR A 568 35.24 -18.05 -27.40
CA TYR A 568 36.45 -18.82 -27.16
C TYR A 568 37.64 -17.92 -26.81
N ASP A 569 37.79 -16.80 -27.51
CA ASP A 569 38.82 -15.82 -27.21
C ASP A 569 38.65 -15.24 -25.81
N VAL A 570 37.41 -14.98 -25.36
CA VAL A 570 37.13 -14.52 -23.99
C VAL A 570 37.58 -15.57 -22.97
N ILE A 571 37.28 -16.86 -23.18
CA ILE A 571 37.70 -17.95 -22.29
C ILE A 571 39.23 -18.05 -22.21
N ILE A 572 39.92 -18.02 -23.35
CA ILE A 572 41.39 -18.09 -23.40
C ILE A 572 42.04 -16.90 -22.68
N ASN A 573 41.45 -15.72 -22.79
CA ASN A 573 41.92 -14.51 -22.11
C ASN A 573 41.56 -14.47 -20.61
N GLY A 574 41.01 -15.55 -20.04
CA GLY A 574 40.64 -15.66 -18.62
C GLY A 574 39.31 -15.01 -18.27
N GLY A 575 38.54 -14.57 -19.28
CA GLY A 575 37.17 -14.09 -19.11
C GLY A 575 36.22 -15.23 -18.77
N LYS A 576 35.13 -14.90 -18.06
CA LYS A 576 34.12 -15.88 -17.66
C LYS A 576 32.97 -15.91 -18.66
N ILE A 577 32.59 -17.13 -19.05
CA ILE A 577 31.36 -17.41 -19.79
C ILE A 577 30.39 -18.13 -18.86
N ILE A 578 29.12 -17.74 -18.87
CA ILE A 578 28.08 -18.40 -18.09
C ILE A 578 28.02 -19.88 -18.45
N GLU A 579 28.00 -20.72 -17.42
CA GLU A 579 28.09 -22.18 -17.56
C GLU A 579 26.95 -22.79 -18.38
N SER A 580 25.71 -22.33 -18.19
CA SER A 580 24.55 -22.78 -18.97
C SER A 580 24.72 -22.49 -20.46
N LEU A 581 25.22 -21.30 -20.79
CA LEU A 581 25.48 -20.87 -22.16
C LEU A 581 26.61 -21.70 -22.78
N LEU A 582 27.72 -21.88 -22.07
CA LEU A 582 28.84 -22.69 -22.53
C LEU A 582 28.43 -24.16 -22.77
N ASN A 583 27.59 -24.71 -21.89
CA ASN A 583 27.04 -26.05 -22.05
C ASN A 583 26.15 -26.17 -23.31
N LYS A 584 25.34 -25.16 -23.62
CA LYS A 584 24.56 -25.10 -24.87
C LYS A 584 25.44 -25.01 -26.11
N ILE A 585 26.48 -24.18 -26.07
CA ILE A 585 27.49 -24.09 -27.16
C ILE A 585 28.16 -25.46 -27.36
N SER A 586 28.58 -26.11 -26.27
CA SER A 586 29.23 -27.43 -26.30
C SER A 586 28.34 -28.56 -26.86
N SER A 587 27.03 -28.37 -26.82
CA SER A 587 26.04 -29.33 -27.32
C SER A 587 25.62 -29.01 -28.77
N SER A 588 26.04 -27.87 -29.32
CA SER A 588 25.74 -27.40 -30.67
C SER A 588 26.79 -27.83 -31.70
N ARG A 589 26.64 -27.38 -32.96
CA ARG A 589 27.65 -27.58 -34.01
C ARG A 589 28.96 -26.83 -33.74
N PHE A 590 28.93 -25.78 -32.93
CA PHE A 590 30.10 -24.94 -32.65
C PHE A 590 31.12 -25.60 -31.71
N ALA A 591 30.75 -26.68 -31.02
CA ALA A 591 31.68 -27.50 -30.25
C ALA A 591 32.79 -28.13 -31.12
N ASN A 592 32.59 -28.19 -32.44
CA ASN A 592 33.65 -28.51 -33.38
C ASN A 592 34.56 -27.29 -33.61
N ILE A 593 35.76 -27.32 -33.05
CA ILE A 593 36.74 -26.23 -33.15
C ILE A 593 37.94 -26.59 -34.05
N LEU A 594 37.74 -27.49 -35.02
CA LEU A 594 38.80 -27.95 -35.92
C LEU A 594 39.46 -26.80 -36.72
N TYR A 595 38.70 -25.75 -37.02
CA TYR A 595 39.17 -24.58 -37.78
C TYR A 595 39.41 -23.34 -36.94
N TYR A 596 39.18 -23.42 -35.64
CA TYR A 596 39.49 -22.32 -34.75
C TYR A 596 41.00 -22.24 -34.53
N GLU A 597 41.59 -21.08 -34.78
CA GLU A 597 43.04 -20.86 -34.84
C GLU A 597 43.71 -21.15 -33.48
N ASN A 598 43.11 -20.71 -32.38
CA ASN A 598 43.64 -20.85 -31.02
C ASN A 598 43.14 -22.09 -30.26
N ARG A 599 42.63 -23.10 -30.99
CA ARG A 599 42.13 -24.39 -30.49
C ARG A 599 42.98 -24.99 -29.36
N SER A 600 44.30 -25.05 -29.56
CA SER A 600 45.21 -25.73 -28.63
C SER A 600 45.26 -25.08 -27.25
N SER A 601 45.05 -23.76 -27.19
CA SER A 601 45.01 -23.00 -25.94
C SER A 601 43.67 -23.19 -25.22
N LEU A 602 42.58 -23.31 -25.98
CA LEU A 602 41.23 -23.42 -25.43
C LEU A 602 41.04 -24.66 -24.54
N TRP A 603 41.66 -25.80 -24.86
CA TRP A 603 41.49 -27.04 -24.10
C TRP A 603 41.75 -26.88 -22.61
N SER A 604 42.84 -26.20 -22.26
CA SER A 604 43.26 -26.00 -20.87
C SER A 604 42.36 -25.02 -20.08
N CYS A 605 41.47 -24.32 -20.78
CA CYS A 605 40.57 -23.31 -20.20
C CYS A 605 39.11 -23.80 -20.09
N LEU A 606 38.78 -24.94 -20.71
CA LEU A 606 37.43 -25.51 -20.64
C LEU A 606 37.26 -26.39 -19.39
N PRO A 607 36.08 -26.38 -18.75
CA PRO A 607 35.74 -27.39 -17.74
C PRO A 607 35.75 -28.80 -18.33
N ASP A 608 36.14 -29.81 -17.55
CA ASP A 608 36.34 -31.19 -18.03
C ASP A 608 35.15 -31.76 -18.82
N GLU A 609 33.92 -31.65 -18.27
CA GLU A 609 32.71 -32.16 -18.93
C GLU A 609 32.41 -31.46 -20.27
N ILE A 610 32.75 -30.19 -20.38
CA ILE A 610 32.55 -29.38 -21.58
C ILE A 610 33.65 -29.73 -22.59
N MET A 611 34.90 -29.84 -22.13
CA MET A 611 36.04 -30.24 -22.93
C MET A 611 35.78 -31.57 -23.64
N ASP A 612 35.20 -32.56 -22.96
CA ASP A 612 34.88 -33.85 -23.58
C ASP A 612 33.91 -33.73 -24.75
N LYS A 613 32.88 -32.88 -24.65
CA LYS A 613 31.93 -32.65 -25.76
C LYS A 613 32.60 -31.98 -26.96
N PHE A 614 33.46 -30.99 -26.71
CA PHE A 614 34.24 -30.34 -27.76
C PHE A 614 35.22 -31.31 -28.41
N LEU A 615 35.93 -32.12 -27.61
CA LEU A 615 36.85 -33.14 -28.10
C LEU A 615 36.11 -34.15 -28.96
N MET A 616 34.97 -34.68 -28.50
CA MET A 616 34.16 -35.65 -29.25
C MET A 616 33.70 -35.09 -30.60
N LYS A 617 33.19 -33.85 -30.64
CA LYS A 617 32.71 -33.22 -31.89
C LYS A 617 33.87 -32.91 -32.84
N THR A 618 34.96 -32.36 -32.31
CA THR A 618 36.15 -32.00 -33.09
C THR A 618 36.88 -33.23 -33.64
N SER A 619 37.02 -34.29 -32.82
CA SER A 619 37.62 -35.55 -33.24
C SER A 619 36.78 -36.26 -34.29
N SER A 620 35.45 -36.28 -34.10
CA SER A 620 34.53 -36.90 -35.06
C SER A 620 34.64 -36.23 -36.43
N GLU A 621 34.63 -34.88 -36.49
CA GLU A 621 34.80 -34.14 -37.75
C GLU A 621 36.16 -34.44 -38.40
N LEU A 622 37.25 -34.42 -37.62
CA LEU A 622 38.59 -34.69 -38.15
C LEU A 622 38.69 -36.11 -38.74
N LEU A 623 38.19 -37.11 -38.02
CA LEU A 623 38.19 -38.51 -38.47
C LEU A 623 37.29 -38.70 -39.70
N GLU A 624 36.14 -38.04 -39.77
CA GLU A 624 35.28 -38.07 -40.95
C GLU A 624 35.95 -37.42 -42.18
N LYS A 625 36.66 -36.30 -42.01
CA LYS A 625 37.40 -35.68 -43.11
C LYS A 625 38.57 -36.53 -43.58
N LEU A 626 39.33 -37.11 -42.66
CA LEU A 626 40.44 -37.99 -43.00
C LEU A 626 39.97 -39.28 -43.69
N SER A 627 38.79 -39.79 -43.34
CA SER A 627 38.22 -40.98 -43.98
C SER A 627 37.80 -40.74 -45.43
N LYS A 628 37.34 -39.52 -45.75
CA LYS A 628 36.98 -39.09 -47.12
C LYS A 628 38.19 -38.62 -47.91
N ASN A 629 39.13 -37.95 -47.25
CA ASN A 629 40.32 -37.39 -47.86
C ASN A 629 41.54 -37.62 -46.96
N SER A 630 42.35 -38.61 -47.32
CA SER A 630 43.59 -38.95 -46.62
C SER A 630 44.64 -37.83 -46.68
N THR A 631 44.48 -36.80 -47.53
CA THR A 631 45.39 -35.65 -47.58
C THR A 631 45.10 -34.57 -46.52
N THR A 632 43.97 -34.67 -45.81
CA THR A 632 43.57 -33.70 -44.78
C THR A 632 44.69 -33.48 -43.75
N PRO A 633 45.12 -32.23 -43.50
CA PRO A 633 46.11 -31.93 -42.47
C PRO A 633 45.62 -32.34 -41.08
N ILE A 634 46.49 -33.00 -40.31
CA ILE A 634 46.22 -33.34 -38.91
C ILE A 634 46.81 -32.21 -38.06
N PRO A 635 46.00 -31.52 -37.23
CA PRO A 635 46.50 -30.51 -36.31
C PRO A 635 47.58 -31.04 -35.36
N ASP A 636 48.61 -30.24 -35.08
CA ASP A 636 49.59 -30.54 -34.02
C ASP A 636 49.00 -30.16 -32.65
N ASP A 637 48.10 -31.01 -32.16
CA ASP A 637 47.34 -30.79 -30.95
C ASP A 637 47.36 -32.03 -30.05
N ARG A 638 48.15 -31.98 -28.99
CA ARG A 638 48.38 -33.14 -28.12
C ARG A 638 47.10 -33.65 -27.45
N VAL A 639 46.21 -32.75 -27.03
CA VAL A 639 44.98 -33.12 -26.30
C VAL A 639 44.01 -33.83 -27.25
N LEU A 640 43.78 -33.25 -28.44
CA LEU A 640 42.93 -33.87 -29.46
C LEU A 640 43.48 -35.22 -29.94
N LEU A 641 44.79 -35.31 -30.19
CA LEU A 641 45.43 -36.55 -30.64
C LEU A 641 45.39 -37.64 -29.57
N GLN A 642 45.52 -37.28 -28.29
CA GLN A 642 45.40 -38.21 -27.17
C GLN A 642 43.95 -38.71 -27.03
N HIS A 643 42.96 -37.82 -27.12
CA HIS A 643 41.55 -38.21 -27.11
C HIS A 643 41.22 -39.18 -28.26
N ILE A 644 41.66 -38.87 -29.49
CA ILE A 644 41.48 -39.77 -30.64
C ILE A 644 42.11 -41.13 -30.37
N SER A 645 43.33 -41.17 -29.84
CA SER A 645 44.05 -42.42 -29.61
C SER A 645 43.42 -43.29 -28.53
N ASN A 646 42.78 -42.67 -27.53
CA ASN A 646 42.20 -43.39 -26.38
C ASN A 646 40.75 -43.82 -26.62
N THR A 647 39.91 -42.91 -27.13
CA THR A 647 38.44 -43.06 -27.21
C THR A 647 37.90 -42.74 -28.60
N GLY A 648 38.32 -41.64 -29.23
CA GLY A 648 37.72 -41.20 -30.50
C GLY A 648 37.86 -42.24 -31.63
N ILE A 649 38.97 -42.98 -31.68
CA ILE A 649 39.18 -44.02 -32.68
C ILE A 649 38.26 -45.22 -32.45
N THR A 650 37.99 -45.63 -31.20
CA THR A 650 37.13 -46.79 -30.93
C THR A 650 35.69 -46.53 -31.37
N ASP A 651 35.19 -45.33 -31.10
CA ASP A 651 33.83 -44.93 -31.51
C ASP A 651 33.72 -44.86 -33.03
N PHE A 652 34.71 -44.24 -33.68
CA PHE A 652 34.75 -44.17 -35.14
C PHE A 652 34.75 -45.57 -35.77
N LEU A 653 35.57 -46.50 -35.25
CA LEU A 653 35.63 -47.88 -35.72
C LEU A 653 34.32 -48.63 -35.51
N TYR A 654 33.65 -48.40 -34.37
CA TYR A 654 32.35 -48.99 -34.08
C TYR A 654 31.28 -48.57 -35.10
N TYR A 655 31.15 -47.26 -35.36
CA TYR A 655 30.19 -46.74 -36.34
C TYR A 655 30.54 -47.10 -37.78
N ASN A 656 31.82 -47.36 -38.08
CA ASN A 656 32.30 -47.79 -39.39
C ASN A 656 32.55 -49.32 -39.49
N ARG A 657 31.96 -50.15 -38.62
CA ARG A 657 32.19 -51.61 -38.56
C ARG A 657 31.97 -52.40 -39.86
N SER A 658 31.31 -51.82 -40.84
CA SER A 658 31.07 -52.41 -42.17
C SER A 658 31.76 -51.66 -43.31
N ASN A 659 32.56 -50.64 -43.02
CA ASN A 659 33.15 -49.74 -44.01
C ASN A 659 34.67 -49.64 -43.84
N ILE A 660 35.38 -50.62 -44.40
CA ILE A 660 36.84 -50.67 -44.36
C ILE A 660 37.50 -49.48 -45.07
N SER A 661 36.85 -48.93 -46.11
CA SER A 661 37.39 -47.87 -46.95
C SER A 661 37.60 -46.57 -46.17
N SER A 662 36.76 -46.32 -45.17
CA SER A 662 36.88 -45.18 -44.26
C SER A 662 37.89 -45.40 -43.12
N VAL A 663 38.26 -46.65 -42.84
CA VAL A 663 39.15 -47.01 -41.73
C VAL A 663 40.61 -47.06 -42.15
N VAL A 664 40.92 -47.62 -43.32
CA VAL A 664 42.31 -47.79 -43.79
C VAL A 664 43.09 -46.46 -43.83
N PRO A 665 42.54 -45.34 -44.38
CA PRO A 665 43.23 -44.05 -44.42
C PRO A 665 43.69 -43.54 -43.03
N LEU A 666 42.90 -43.83 -41.99
CA LEU A 666 43.19 -43.39 -40.63
C LEU A 666 44.44 -44.10 -40.09
N PHE A 667 44.51 -45.42 -40.22
CA PHE A 667 45.67 -46.20 -39.76
C PHE A 667 46.93 -45.91 -40.59
N GLU A 668 46.79 -45.53 -41.86
CA GLU A 668 47.92 -45.06 -42.65
C GLU A 668 48.50 -43.75 -42.10
N ARG A 669 47.64 -42.78 -41.80
CA ARG A 669 48.04 -41.43 -41.41
C ARG A 669 48.39 -41.27 -39.94
N PHE A 670 47.64 -41.87 -39.02
CA PHE A 670 47.92 -41.72 -37.61
C PHE A 670 49.16 -42.56 -37.21
N PRO A 671 50.21 -41.93 -36.66
CA PRO A 671 51.46 -42.62 -36.36
C PRO A 671 51.39 -43.53 -35.13
N LYS A 672 50.42 -43.31 -34.23
CA LYS A 672 50.36 -43.94 -32.90
C LYS A 672 49.15 -44.87 -32.66
N LEU A 673 48.37 -45.22 -33.69
CA LEU A 673 47.30 -46.21 -33.51
C LEU A 673 47.90 -47.61 -33.35
N SER A 674 47.45 -48.33 -32.31
CA SER A 674 47.93 -49.68 -32.04
C SER A 674 47.33 -50.72 -33.00
N ASP A 675 48.07 -51.79 -33.26
CA ASP A 675 47.59 -52.97 -34.00
C ASP A 675 46.33 -53.58 -33.36
N ASN A 676 46.20 -53.51 -32.03
CA ASN A 676 45.05 -54.09 -31.33
C ASN A 676 43.73 -53.43 -31.74
N TYR A 677 43.70 -52.11 -31.96
CA TYR A 677 42.49 -51.43 -32.45
C TYR A 677 42.04 -51.94 -33.81
N LEU A 678 42.98 -52.14 -34.74
CA LEU A 678 42.65 -52.70 -36.05
C LEU A 678 42.25 -54.18 -35.93
N LYS A 679 42.96 -54.97 -35.13
CA LYS A 679 42.63 -56.38 -34.88
C LYS A 679 41.22 -56.54 -34.34
N ASP A 680 40.84 -55.77 -33.32
CA ASP A 680 39.50 -55.81 -32.71
C ASP A 680 38.41 -55.32 -33.68
N TYR A 681 38.70 -54.31 -34.50
CA TYR A 681 37.81 -53.88 -35.57
C TYR A 681 37.62 -54.99 -36.63
N LEU A 682 38.70 -55.59 -37.13
CA LEU A 682 38.64 -56.68 -38.11
C LEU A 682 37.92 -57.90 -37.53
N MET A 683 38.07 -58.13 -36.22
CA MET A 683 37.34 -59.17 -35.50
C MET A 683 35.84 -59.03 -35.60
N ASN A 684 35.36 -57.81 -35.46
CA ASN A 684 33.94 -57.47 -35.46
C ASN A 684 33.45 -56.97 -36.83
N TYR A 685 34.29 -57.00 -37.87
CA TYR A 685 33.94 -56.50 -39.19
C TYR A 685 32.76 -57.27 -39.79
N SER A 686 31.69 -56.54 -40.11
CA SER A 686 30.43 -57.08 -40.63
C SER A 686 30.22 -56.80 -42.12
N GLY A 687 31.11 -56.04 -42.76
CA GLY A 687 31.01 -55.68 -44.18
C GLY A 687 31.50 -56.75 -45.15
N LYS A 688 31.45 -56.45 -46.45
CA LYS A 688 32.09 -57.22 -47.51
C LYS A 688 33.28 -56.43 -48.04
N LEU A 689 34.44 -57.07 -48.19
CA LEU A 689 35.60 -56.44 -48.82
C LEU A 689 35.52 -56.62 -50.33
N ASN A 690 35.84 -55.58 -51.10
CA ASN A 690 36.19 -55.74 -52.51
C ASN A 690 37.71 -55.99 -52.66
N GLN A 691 38.16 -56.30 -53.89
CA GLN A 691 39.57 -56.61 -54.15
C GLN A 691 40.50 -55.42 -53.86
N VAL A 692 40.11 -54.20 -54.21
CA VAL A 692 40.92 -52.98 -54.03
C VAL A 692 41.09 -52.68 -52.54
N GLU A 693 40.00 -52.72 -51.78
CA GLU A 693 39.98 -52.55 -50.33
C GLU A 693 40.84 -53.61 -49.63
N SER A 694 40.75 -54.86 -50.08
CA SER A 694 41.53 -55.96 -49.50
C SER A 694 43.03 -55.75 -49.71
N ILE A 695 43.45 -55.39 -50.92
CA ILE A 695 44.86 -55.09 -51.21
C ILE A 695 45.34 -53.89 -50.39
N SER A 696 44.54 -52.83 -50.31
CA SER A 696 44.87 -51.63 -49.53
C SER A 696 45.05 -51.94 -48.04
N LEU A 697 44.11 -52.68 -47.44
CA LEU A 697 44.20 -53.17 -46.07
C LEU A 697 45.48 -53.99 -45.83
N GLY A 698 45.75 -54.97 -46.70
CA GLY A 698 46.92 -55.83 -46.57
C GLY A 698 48.24 -55.05 -46.66
N ARG A 699 48.35 -54.10 -47.58
CA ARG A 699 49.52 -53.21 -47.71
C ARG A 699 49.71 -52.31 -46.49
N MET A 700 48.63 -51.74 -45.98
CA MET A 700 48.67 -50.91 -44.78
C MET A 700 49.12 -51.72 -43.55
N VAL A 701 48.54 -52.90 -43.34
CA VAL A 701 48.93 -53.83 -42.26
C VAL A 701 50.41 -54.20 -42.37
N LEU A 702 50.88 -54.47 -43.60
CA LEU A 702 52.28 -54.75 -43.85
C LEU A 702 53.19 -53.57 -43.50
N LYS A 703 52.86 -52.39 -44.04
CA LYS A 703 53.64 -51.16 -43.86
C LYS A 703 53.76 -50.78 -42.37
N LYS A 704 52.70 -51.00 -41.59
CA LYS A 704 52.64 -50.72 -40.15
C LYS A 704 53.17 -51.88 -39.28
N ARG A 705 53.52 -53.03 -39.90
CA ARG A 705 53.96 -54.26 -39.22
C ARG A 705 52.96 -54.77 -38.18
N PHE A 706 51.67 -54.68 -38.49
CA PHE A 706 50.57 -55.09 -37.62
C PHE A 706 50.36 -56.61 -37.65
N THR A 707 51.14 -57.32 -36.85
CA THR A 707 51.14 -58.79 -36.78
C THR A 707 49.79 -59.37 -36.35
N ASN A 708 49.14 -58.82 -35.32
CA ASN A 708 47.86 -59.32 -34.80
C ASN A 708 46.76 -59.19 -35.86
N SER A 709 46.70 -58.06 -36.56
CA SER A 709 45.78 -57.87 -37.68
C SER A 709 46.07 -58.84 -38.83
N ALA A 710 47.33 -59.13 -39.14
CA ALA A 710 47.70 -60.11 -40.16
C ALA A 710 47.23 -61.53 -39.80
N TYR A 711 47.36 -61.95 -38.53
CA TYR A 711 46.82 -63.24 -38.06
C TYR A 711 45.30 -63.29 -38.20
N TYR A 712 44.60 -62.20 -37.90
CA TYR A 712 43.15 -62.17 -38.04
C TYR A 712 42.69 -62.18 -39.51
N ILE A 713 43.41 -61.48 -40.39
CA ILE A 713 43.21 -61.56 -41.85
C ILE A 713 43.37 -63.01 -42.34
N ASN A 714 44.39 -63.73 -41.85
CA ASN A 714 44.58 -65.15 -42.18
C ASN A 714 43.37 -66.00 -41.79
N LEU A 715 42.86 -65.85 -40.56
CA LEU A 715 41.66 -66.56 -40.09
C LEU A 715 40.41 -66.28 -40.94
N ARG A 716 40.28 -65.07 -41.50
CA ARG A 716 39.16 -64.68 -42.37
C ARG A 716 39.36 -65.14 -43.82
N ALA A 717 40.59 -65.22 -44.31
CA ALA A 717 40.93 -65.65 -45.68
C ALA A 717 40.52 -67.10 -45.98
N ASP A 718 40.48 -67.96 -44.95
CA ASP A 718 39.96 -69.32 -45.07
C ASP A 718 38.46 -69.38 -45.40
N LYS A 719 37.70 -68.35 -45.01
CA LYS A 719 36.24 -68.31 -45.10
C LYS A 719 35.71 -67.46 -46.25
N SER A 720 36.53 -66.59 -46.84
CA SER A 720 36.08 -65.63 -47.86
C SER A 720 37.17 -65.30 -48.87
N ASN A 721 36.81 -65.32 -50.16
CA ASN A 721 37.78 -65.15 -51.25
C ASN A 721 38.46 -63.78 -51.27
N ASN A 722 37.78 -62.69 -50.88
CA ASN A 722 38.37 -61.36 -51.01
C ASN A 722 39.45 -61.07 -49.95
N TRP A 723 39.33 -61.65 -48.76
CA TRP A 723 40.35 -61.56 -47.69
C TRP A 723 41.69 -62.17 -48.09
N LYS A 724 41.69 -63.09 -49.05
CA LYS A 724 42.92 -63.68 -49.61
C LYS A 724 43.81 -62.63 -50.27
N TYR A 725 43.22 -61.61 -50.91
CA TYR A 725 43.98 -60.51 -51.49
C TYR A 725 44.67 -59.66 -50.42
N ALA A 726 44.06 -59.47 -49.25
CA ALA A 726 44.69 -58.79 -48.12
C ALA A 726 45.83 -59.63 -47.52
N LEU A 727 45.57 -60.92 -47.28
CA LEU A 727 46.55 -61.87 -46.75
C LEU A 727 47.80 -61.95 -47.64
N MET A 728 47.61 -61.95 -48.96
CA MET A 728 48.71 -62.00 -49.91
C MET A 728 49.70 -60.85 -49.75
N GLU A 729 49.22 -59.65 -49.40
CA GLU A 729 50.10 -58.49 -49.16
C GLU A 729 50.78 -58.55 -47.78
N CYS A 730 50.15 -59.14 -46.74
CA CYS A 730 50.67 -59.10 -45.37
C CYS A 730 51.18 -60.44 -44.78
N HIS A 731 51.12 -61.56 -45.50
CA HIS A 731 51.43 -62.90 -44.98
C HIS A 731 52.86 -63.04 -44.42
N GLN A 732 53.80 -62.21 -44.87
CA GLN A 732 55.17 -62.24 -44.36
C GLN A 732 55.30 -61.86 -42.87
N LEU A 733 54.29 -61.21 -42.30
CA LEU A 733 54.22 -60.88 -40.86
C LEU A 733 53.85 -62.09 -39.98
N LEU A 734 53.40 -63.20 -40.57
CA LEU A 734 52.99 -64.39 -39.83
C LEU A 734 54.20 -65.25 -39.42
N ASP A 735 54.05 -66.12 -38.44
CA ASP A 735 55.08 -67.10 -38.10
C ASP A 735 55.23 -68.20 -39.17
N PHE A 736 56.31 -68.98 -39.07
CA PHE A 736 56.60 -70.09 -39.98
C PHE A 736 55.46 -71.10 -40.08
N LYS A 737 54.84 -71.48 -38.96
CA LYS A 737 53.79 -72.51 -38.92
C LYS A 737 52.56 -72.06 -39.70
N THR A 738 52.17 -70.81 -39.53
CA THR A 738 51.02 -70.21 -40.20
C THR A 738 51.30 -70.04 -41.70
N LYS A 739 52.49 -69.52 -42.08
CA LYS A 739 52.92 -69.48 -43.48
C LYS A 739 52.94 -70.86 -44.13
N ALA A 740 53.47 -71.88 -43.44
CA ALA A 740 53.50 -73.24 -43.92
C ALA A 740 52.08 -73.82 -44.08
N GLY A 741 51.18 -73.53 -43.15
CA GLY A 741 49.76 -73.85 -43.27
C GLY A 741 49.14 -73.25 -44.53
N ILE A 742 49.38 -71.97 -44.80
CA ILE A 742 48.93 -71.30 -46.03
C ILE A 742 49.54 -71.98 -47.27
N ALA A 743 50.83 -72.34 -47.24
CA ALA A 743 51.51 -72.96 -48.37
C ALA A 743 50.95 -74.34 -48.74
N PHE A 744 50.37 -75.05 -47.77
CA PHE A 744 49.69 -76.33 -47.99
C PHE A 744 48.20 -76.20 -48.25
N SER A 745 47.62 -75.05 -47.92
CA SER A 745 46.25 -74.73 -48.24
C SER A 745 46.10 -74.31 -49.71
N ASN A 746 44.91 -74.48 -50.27
CA ASN A 746 44.57 -73.90 -51.58
C ASN A 746 44.09 -72.43 -51.44
N ILE A 747 44.56 -71.70 -50.41
CA ILE A 747 44.19 -70.30 -50.19
C ILE A 747 44.74 -69.42 -51.31
N PHE A 748 45.98 -69.64 -51.75
CA PHE A 748 46.57 -68.92 -52.90
C PHE A 748 46.51 -69.77 -54.19
N SER A 749 46.42 -69.10 -55.34
CA SER A 749 46.49 -69.78 -56.64
C SER A 749 47.87 -70.38 -56.85
N LYS A 750 47.97 -71.44 -57.67
CA LYS A 750 49.22 -72.19 -57.92
C LYS A 750 50.40 -71.30 -58.37
N ASP A 751 50.10 -70.17 -59.00
CA ASP A 751 51.09 -69.23 -59.54
C ASP A 751 51.62 -68.24 -58.49
N LYS A 752 51.02 -68.18 -57.30
CA LYS A 752 51.42 -67.29 -56.19
C LYS A 752 51.81 -68.11 -54.97
N LYS A 753 53.10 -68.36 -54.81
CA LYS A 753 53.65 -69.14 -53.70
C LYS A 753 53.83 -68.29 -52.46
N VAL A 754 53.50 -68.85 -51.29
CA VAL A 754 53.88 -68.29 -49.99
C VAL A 754 55.40 -68.26 -49.93
N ASN A 755 55.97 -67.08 -49.69
CA ASN A 755 57.41 -66.95 -49.52
C ASN A 755 57.78 -67.30 -48.07
N ILE A 756 58.45 -68.44 -47.89
CA ILE A 756 59.08 -68.81 -46.62
C ILE A 756 60.58 -68.81 -46.87
N ALA A 757 61.32 -67.99 -46.12
CA ALA A 757 62.76 -67.88 -46.30
C ALA A 757 63.44 -69.22 -45.98
N SER A 758 64.54 -69.53 -46.69
CA SER A 758 65.27 -70.78 -46.45
C SER A 758 65.73 -70.90 -45.00
N ASP A 759 66.16 -69.81 -44.38
CA ASP A 759 66.54 -69.78 -42.96
C ASP A 759 65.38 -70.11 -42.03
N GLU A 760 64.17 -69.63 -42.31
CA GLU A 760 62.97 -69.95 -41.51
C GLU A 760 62.67 -71.45 -41.53
N TRP A 761 62.82 -72.12 -42.68
CA TRP A 761 62.64 -73.56 -42.78
C TRP A 761 63.73 -74.36 -42.05
N TRP A 762 65.00 -73.93 -42.15
CA TRP A 762 66.10 -74.59 -41.47
C TRP A 762 66.02 -74.43 -39.94
N ASN A 763 65.66 -73.26 -39.45
CA ASN A 763 65.44 -73.04 -38.02
C ASN A 763 64.27 -73.88 -37.50
N ALA A 764 63.15 -73.94 -38.24
CA ALA A 764 62.03 -74.80 -37.88
C ALA A 764 62.41 -76.29 -37.87
N LEU A 765 63.29 -76.73 -38.79
CA LEU A 765 63.84 -78.08 -38.79
C LEU A 765 64.72 -78.34 -37.56
N GLU A 766 65.59 -77.40 -37.21
CA GLU A 766 66.45 -77.47 -36.03
C GLU A 766 65.66 -77.56 -34.74
N ASP A 767 64.63 -76.71 -34.58
CA ASP A 767 63.73 -76.73 -33.44
C ASP A 767 63.06 -78.10 -33.29
N ILE A 768 62.53 -78.66 -34.38
CA ILE A 768 61.79 -79.93 -34.29
C ILE A 768 62.71 -81.12 -34.02
N VAL A 769 63.90 -81.18 -34.62
CA VAL A 769 64.82 -82.31 -34.37
C VAL A 769 65.38 -82.27 -32.96
N THR A 770 65.60 -81.07 -32.43
CA THR A 770 66.01 -80.86 -31.04
C THR A 770 64.90 -81.28 -30.07
N GLU A 771 63.64 -80.98 -30.40
CA GLU A 771 62.47 -81.37 -29.61
C GLU A 771 62.28 -82.90 -29.57
N ILE A 772 62.33 -83.59 -30.73
CA ILE A 772 62.03 -85.03 -30.81
C ILE A 772 63.24 -85.94 -30.51
N TYR A 773 64.47 -85.43 -30.64
CA TYR A 773 65.72 -86.13 -30.28
C TYR A 773 66.51 -85.31 -29.26
N SER A 774 65.93 -85.16 -28.08
CA SER A 774 66.42 -84.30 -27.00
C SER A 774 67.59 -84.88 -26.18
N ASN A 775 68.01 -86.12 -26.42
CA ASN A 775 69.11 -86.76 -25.72
C ASN A 775 70.15 -87.35 -26.69
N GLY A 776 71.41 -87.45 -26.24
CA GLY A 776 72.53 -87.85 -27.08
C GLY A 776 72.40 -89.25 -27.68
N VAL A 777 71.74 -90.19 -26.98
CA VAL A 777 71.55 -91.57 -27.46
C VAL A 777 70.59 -91.60 -28.64
N SER A 778 69.44 -90.92 -28.54
CA SER A 778 68.44 -90.91 -29.59
C SER A 778 68.93 -90.15 -30.83
N LEU A 779 69.67 -89.04 -30.64
CA LEU A 779 70.36 -88.31 -31.70
C LEU A 779 71.39 -89.19 -32.42
N THR A 780 72.27 -89.85 -31.68
CA THR A 780 73.30 -90.75 -32.24
C THR A 780 72.65 -91.87 -33.05
N THR A 781 71.58 -92.46 -32.51
CA THR A 781 70.82 -93.53 -33.16
C THR A 781 70.19 -93.07 -34.48
N VAL A 782 69.51 -91.92 -34.51
CA VAL A 782 68.87 -91.45 -35.74
C VAL A 782 69.90 -90.98 -36.77
N TRP A 783 71.00 -90.35 -36.33
CA TRP A 783 72.08 -89.89 -37.19
C TRP A 783 72.77 -91.06 -37.91
N THR A 784 73.13 -92.11 -37.16
CA THR A 784 73.73 -93.33 -37.71
C THR A 784 72.76 -94.08 -38.61
N LYS A 785 71.49 -94.24 -38.21
CA LYS A 785 70.44 -94.85 -39.06
C LYS A 785 70.22 -94.08 -40.37
N ALA A 786 70.41 -92.77 -40.39
CA ALA A 786 70.35 -91.95 -41.60
C ALA A 786 71.60 -92.04 -42.51
N GLY A 787 72.62 -92.80 -42.11
CA GLY A 787 73.89 -92.98 -42.83
C GLY A 787 75.00 -92.04 -42.38
N GLY A 788 74.79 -91.30 -41.29
CA GLY A 788 75.83 -90.51 -40.63
C GLY A 788 76.84 -91.41 -39.92
N LYS A 789 78.07 -90.92 -39.71
CA LYS A 789 79.08 -91.65 -38.94
C LYS A 789 79.08 -91.12 -37.50
N GLU A 790 79.34 -91.98 -36.52
CA GLU A 790 79.50 -91.53 -35.13
C GLU A 790 80.63 -90.51 -34.99
N ALA A 791 81.67 -90.59 -35.83
CA ALA A 791 82.75 -89.61 -35.90
C ALA A 791 82.30 -88.19 -36.31
N ASP A 792 81.08 -88.03 -36.85
CA ASP A 792 80.51 -86.72 -37.14
C ASP A 792 79.99 -86.02 -35.85
N LEU A 793 79.80 -86.78 -34.77
CA LEU A 793 79.24 -86.31 -33.50
C LEU A 793 80.36 -85.77 -32.60
N ILE A 794 80.26 -84.49 -32.24
CA ILE A 794 81.21 -83.86 -31.32
C ILE A 794 80.86 -84.28 -29.89
N MET A 795 81.86 -84.77 -29.15
CA MET A 795 81.73 -85.12 -27.74
C MET A 795 81.69 -83.85 -26.87
N ASN A 796 80.95 -83.90 -25.74
CA ASN A 796 80.85 -82.84 -24.73
C ASN A 796 80.06 -81.57 -25.10
N ILE A 797 79.06 -81.66 -25.98
CA ILE A 797 78.09 -80.57 -26.24
C ILE A 797 76.66 -81.03 -25.99
N THR A 798 75.74 -80.09 -25.77
CA THR A 798 74.33 -80.44 -25.58
C THR A 798 73.73 -81.01 -26.88
N PRO A 799 72.69 -81.87 -26.80
CA PRO A 799 72.02 -82.39 -27.99
C PRO A 799 71.48 -81.28 -28.92
N ALA A 800 71.05 -80.14 -28.37
CA ALA A 800 70.59 -78.99 -29.15
C ALA A 800 71.72 -78.33 -29.94
N ASP A 801 72.86 -78.05 -29.28
CA ASP A 801 74.05 -77.49 -29.95
C ASP A 801 74.61 -78.46 -30.99
N LEU A 802 74.54 -79.77 -30.70
CA LEU A 802 74.95 -80.81 -31.63
C LEU A 802 74.04 -80.81 -32.86
N TRP A 803 72.71 -80.75 -32.70
CA TRP A 803 71.80 -80.61 -33.84
C TRP A 803 72.06 -79.35 -34.66
N SER A 804 72.27 -78.21 -34.00
CA SER A 804 72.61 -76.94 -34.68
C SER A 804 73.86 -77.08 -35.55
N HIS A 805 74.92 -77.65 -34.97
CA HIS A 805 76.18 -77.90 -35.67
C HIS A 805 76.03 -78.89 -36.83
N LEU A 806 75.34 -80.01 -36.58
CA LEU A 806 75.10 -81.05 -37.58
C LEU A 806 74.27 -80.51 -38.74
N LEU A 807 73.15 -79.83 -38.47
CA LEU A 807 72.28 -79.25 -39.50
C LEU A 807 72.97 -78.10 -40.26
N LYS A 808 73.78 -77.26 -39.61
CA LYS A 808 74.57 -76.21 -40.28
C LYS A 808 75.57 -76.80 -41.29
N LYS A 809 76.23 -77.90 -40.93
CA LYS A 809 77.14 -78.64 -41.83
C LYS A 809 76.38 -79.39 -42.92
N LEU A 810 75.24 -79.99 -42.59
CA LEU A 810 74.35 -80.70 -43.51
C LEU A 810 73.76 -79.75 -44.56
N ARG A 811 73.35 -78.54 -44.15
CA ARG A 811 72.88 -77.45 -45.02
C ARG A 811 73.93 -77.00 -46.04
N ARG A 812 75.21 -77.10 -45.69
CA ARG A 812 76.36 -76.76 -46.54
C ARG A 812 76.90 -77.95 -47.34
N ASP A 813 76.20 -79.08 -47.35
CA ASP A 813 76.60 -80.32 -48.04
C ASP A 813 77.99 -80.87 -47.61
N GLN A 814 78.44 -80.57 -46.39
CA GLN A 814 79.78 -80.94 -45.92
C GLN A 814 79.93 -82.43 -45.56
N TYR A 815 78.82 -83.17 -45.47
CA TYR A 815 78.83 -84.61 -45.24
C TYR A 815 78.67 -85.40 -46.55
N LYS A 816 79.55 -86.39 -46.74
CA LYS A 816 79.51 -87.30 -47.91
C LYS A 816 78.55 -88.48 -47.73
N SER A 817 78.47 -89.04 -46.51
CA SER A 817 77.73 -90.29 -46.24
C SER A 817 76.24 -90.06 -45.94
N ILE A 818 75.89 -88.94 -45.33
CA ILE A 818 74.51 -88.54 -45.00
C ILE A 818 74.09 -87.31 -45.81
N LYS A 819 72.83 -87.30 -46.25
CA LYS A 819 72.18 -86.17 -46.93
C LYS A 819 70.93 -85.77 -46.17
N THR A 820 70.52 -84.50 -46.27
CA THR A 820 69.34 -83.98 -45.57
C THR A 820 68.08 -84.78 -45.85
N TYR A 821 67.86 -85.21 -47.10
CA TYR A 821 66.73 -86.06 -47.44
C TYR A 821 66.76 -87.42 -46.70
N LYS A 822 67.92 -88.05 -46.56
CA LYS A 822 68.07 -89.33 -45.82
C LYS A 822 67.76 -89.15 -44.34
N LEU A 823 68.28 -88.07 -43.73
CA LEU A 823 67.97 -87.72 -42.34
C LEU A 823 66.47 -87.54 -42.14
N LEU A 824 65.83 -86.74 -42.98
CA LEU A 824 64.39 -86.51 -42.93
C LEU A 824 63.56 -87.78 -43.18
N GLU A 825 63.99 -88.68 -44.08
CA GLU A 825 63.34 -89.98 -44.29
C GLU A 825 63.41 -90.87 -43.05
N THR A 826 64.57 -90.94 -42.41
CA THR A 826 64.74 -91.70 -41.17
C THR A 826 63.85 -91.12 -40.07
N ILE A 827 63.85 -89.79 -39.90
CA ILE A 827 62.99 -89.13 -38.92
C ILE A 827 61.51 -89.34 -39.24
N ARG A 828 61.11 -89.43 -40.51
CA ARG A 828 59.73 -89.74 -40.91
C ARG A 828 59.30 -91.14 -40.49
N LYS A 829 60.20 -92.13 -40.50
CA LYS A 829 59.87 -93.48 -40.03
C LYS A 829 59.55 -93.49 -38.54
N ASP A 830 60.29 -92.68 -37.76
CA ASP A 830 60.17 -92.66 -36.31
C ASP A 830 59.07 -91.69 -35.82
N TYR A 831 58.86 -90.56 -36.51
CA TYR A 831 57.97 -89.46 -36.09
C TYR A 831 57.12 -88.89 -37.22
N GLY A 832 56.77 -89.68 -38.23
CA GLY A 832 55.99 -89.25 -39.40
C GLY A 832 54.59 -88.69 -39.08
N ASP A 833 54.01 -89.11 -37.95
CA ASP A 833 52.72 -88.63 -37.48
C ASP A 833 52.80 -87.35 -36.62
N ASN A 834 54.01 -86.89 -36.26
CA ASN A 834 54.19 -85.60 -35.58
C ASN A 834 53.82 -84.45 -36.54
N GLY A 835 52.78 -83.68 -36.18
CA GLY A 835 52.24 -82.62 -37.05
C GLY A 835 53.26 -81.54 -37.44
N LYS A 836 54.17 -81.15 -36.52
CA LYS A 836 55.22 -80.16 -36.80
C LYS A 836 56.24 -80.73 -37.79
N PHE A 837 56.73 -81.94 -37.55
CA PHE A 837 57.68 -82.59 -38.44
C PHE A 837 57.08 -82.88 -39.81
N LYS A 838 55.84 -83.38 -39.87
CA LYS A 838 55.10 -83.64 -41.12
C LYS A 838 55.02 -82.41 -42.02
N THR A 839 54.85 -81.23 -41.42
CA THR A 839 54.81 -79.94 -42.12
C THR A 839 56.18 -79.58 -42.73
N ILE A 840 57.25 -79.66 -41.94
CA ILE A 840 58.63 -79.41 -42.37
C ILE A 840 59.06 -80.41 -43.44
N TYR A 841 58.77 -81.69 -43.23
CA TYR A 841 59.06 -82.78 -44.14
C TYR A 841 58.33 -82.60 -45.48
N LYS A 842 57.05 -82.21 -45.50
CA LYS A 842 56.34 -81.93 -46.76
C LYS A 842 56.95 -80.74 -47.52
N LEU A 843 57.37 -79.69 -46.81
CA LEU A 843 58.00 -78.50 -47.41
C LEU A 843 59.42 -78.77 -47.93
N ARG A 844 60.07 -79.86 -47.52
CA ARG A 844 61.48 -80.16 -47.84
C ARG A 844 61.83 -80.01 -49.32
N LYS A 845 60.90 -80.40 -50.23
CA LYS A 845 61.12 -80.35 -51.68
C LYS A 845 61.43 -78.93 -52.20
N ASN A 846 61.04 -77.90 -51.45
CA ASN A 846 61.27 -76.50 -51.81
C ASN A 846 62.65 -75.98 -51.34
N TYR A 847 63.32 -76.66 -50.41
CA TYR A 847 64.52 -76.15 -49.72
C TYR A 847 65.74 -77.06 -49.82
N ILE A 848 65.54 -78.34 -50.06
CA ILE A 848 66.63 -79.32 -50.17
C ILE A 848 66.51 -80.07 -51.50
N LYS A 849 67.66 -80.39 -52.09
CA LYS A 849 67.74 -81.26 -53.26
C LYS A 849 67.50 -82.71 -52.81
N THR A 850 66.46 -83.35 -53.33
CA THR A 850 66.14 -84.77 -53.10
C THR A 850 67.06 -85.69 -53.86
#